data_AF-A0A7S0R0F1-F1
#
_entry.id   AF-A0A7S0R0F1-F1
#
_cell.length_a   1.000
_cell.length_b   1.000
_cell.length_c   1.000
_cell.angle_alpha   90.00
_cell.angle_beta   90.00
_cell.angle_gamma   90.00
#
_symmetry.space_group_name_H-M   'P 1'
#
loop_
_entity.id
_entity.type
_entity.pdbx_description
1 polymer ?
#
loop_
_entity_poly.entity_id
_entity_poly.type
_entity_poly.pdbx_seq_one_letter_code
_entity_poly.pdbx_strand_id
1 'polypeptide(L)'
;DDPVQNSVVFIRGSPWRAAFENPWTKCKMQGNPPKILAGMLVTTLMKRLVFFSGSSGGGDAPKRVHVLDADQLKWESPDVEGHAPQDRLNHSFTTLDNEKMLVYGGRKPPAVDGEPGAQADFSDVHILLFEKGAWKWAPQSDVAGDGPVVRASHTACLIPVGKKVVVFGGVGSDGNLRNDVQVLTAQNIAKMDWMNIPLAPTKELPAPTDTAAATAVEADSPPAPSADLDIDEALKEETNDEEVEKPRPPMTAPGKRKNTGIVVVDGRVYLFGGAAIHDDDSEWYTSVLSVGIIALEKGGNQKTIEKGDDITWSNLEVKGDIPGPRSDFTMTVMDGKVLLYGGVNHRGQMLDDMYTFDIDAGEWTCLYASDAGTLAPNTISSFVQKRLFTISGARSTYDDVRVLEFGKIFDQNSFYPKMALKVAEELEALHRFESESLNHLSIDPNKGDSEEKQRDLLLKVNSCIYDFKMKSPAIDLQIDVLKDCIGLLAKNGINMEKTEIQMNEAVDKWAAVKKQAPIAKDLGKTVQEREAFKIKKNIENFENRVKTYAFEFSKKPLFDYTTGVDPAYTNVAKIREELLKLDSEMADLASYARIFEFPDLIDPARAVQERCHSELQMTLQLWHMIDFINFQLGDWKKTLWHDINCEVIEDGTKLLFKTLRGQDKFIKGTNAFSVTETNVKNFLSTIPLVSDLRHPSMRPRHWDMLMELTGVKFVIDDKFKLEDLIRLELHKFEDDVGEIVNRAQKEEKMEQALKKIAGTWVNLEFVFSQHKDTDIQLVKLSEEDFETLEDHQLQVQNMMGSRYLSTFETEVTHWQKTLSGVSDVVSIMNDIQRTWAYLETLFIGSEEVKKELPEDTLRFAGIDTDVKKVLKDFFETKNCAIACSKDGVFQLLEGTQQNLELCEKSLANYLEQKRRIFPRFYFVSTSDLLDILSNGNQPEKVNFHMPKIIAAVDHLDLEPGATSTDRPTATGFESCVGVEHIQFHKILKVEGRVEFYLQDIQDRLIESLRDILFKSIVSFENKNSVAEWLKTTPNQIILTVSLLFFTREMTKVFLDLPTNGDSMKNYLQFKIDSLTELIDLVRTDLSKADRMKVMCLITLDAHSRDIVTKLVSFEVDNVNHFEWQSQLRFEWRTTENDCFIMIVDAEFRYGFEYIGNGARLVITPLTDRIYVTATQALKLCMGCAPAGPAGT
;
A
#
# COMPACT_ATOMS: atom_id res chain seq x y z
N ASP A 1 24.94 -18.54 -44.29
CA ASP A 1 24.96 -19.99 -44.55
C ASP A 1 25.98 -20.62 -43.62
N ASP A 2 25.54 -20.97 -42.42
CA ASP A 2 26.30 -21.77 -41.45
C ASP A 2 25.41 -22.97 -41.08
N PRO A 3 25.94 -24.20 -41.04
CA PRO A 3 25.13 -25.39 -40.90
C PRO A 3 24.56 -25.48 -39.49
N VAL A 4 23.28 -25.79 -39.43
CA VAL A 4 22.50 -26.10 -38.23
C VAL A 4 23.28 -27.07 -37.35
N GLN A 5 23.69 -26.62 -36.15
CA GLN A 5 24.19 -27.51 -35.11
C GLN A 5 23.08 -28.51 -34.78
N ASN A 6 23.31 -29.79 -35.07
CA ASN A 6 22.43 -30.86 -34.63
C ASN A 6 22.42 -30.87 -33.09
N SER A 7 21.28 -30.51 -32.51
CA SER A 7 21.00 -30.64 -31.08
C SER A 7 21.06 -32.12 -30.71
N VAL A 8 21.78 -32.47 -29.64
CA VAL A 8 21.96 -33.86 -29.25
C VAL A 8 21.04 -34.16 -28.08
N VAL A 9 20.18 -35.17 -28.18
CA VAL A 9 19.26 -35.56 -27.10
C VAL A 9 19.66 -36.90 -26.53
N PHE A 10 19.51 -37.07 -25.22
CA PHE A 10 19.71 -38.34 -24.54
C PHE A 10 18.65 -39.34 -24.97
N ILE A 11 19.07 -40.53 -25.41
CA ILE A 11 18.15 -41.63 -25.62
C ILE A 11 17.69 -42.11 -24.23
N ARG A 12 16.38 -42.09 -23.97
CA ARG A 12 15.74 -42.41 -22.68
C ARG A 12 16.42 -43.59 -21.99
N GLY A 13 16.95 -43.36 -20.78
CA GLY A 13 17.56 -44.38 -19.94
C GLY A 13 18.93 -44.90 -20.39
N SER A 14 19.64 -44.16 -21.26
CA SER A 14 20.95 -44.59 -21.76
C SER A 14 21.97 -43.43 -21.82
N PRO A 15 23.28 -43.74 -21.76
CA PRO A 15 24.34 -42.74 -21.98
C PRO A 15 24.49 -42.36 -23.46
N TRP A 16 23.75 -43.00 -24.36
CA TRP A 16 23.82 -42.78 -25.79
C TRP A 16 23.08 -41.50 -26.19
N ARG A 17 23.74 -40.77 -27.07
CA ARG A 17 23.32 -39.48 -27.59
C ARG A 17 22.88 -39.66 -29.03
N ALA A 18 21.64 -39.29 -29.34
CA ALA A 18 21.19 -39.24 -30.72
C ALA A 18 21.29 -37.80 -31.22
N ALA A 19 21.87 -37.61 -32.40
CA ALA A 19 21.72 -36.35 -33.12
C ALA A 19 20.21 -36.17 -33.40
N PHE A 20 19.62 -35.17 -32.77
CA PHE A 20 18.30 -34.66 -33.09
C PHE A 20 18.51 -33.65 -34.22
N GLU A 21 17.85 -33.88 -35.35
CA GLU A 21 17.71 -32.81 -36.34
C GLU A 21 16.97 -31.64 -35.66
N ASN A 22 17.48 -30.42 -35.82
CA ASN A 22 16.82 -29.23 -35.28
C ASN A 22 15.34 -29.24 -35.74
N PRO A 23 14.38 -29.38 -34.82
CA PRO A 23 12.99 -29.58 -35.22
C PRO A 23 12.33 -28.25 -35.66
N TRP A 24 13.01 -27.11 -35.44
CA TRP A 24 12.56 -25.78 -35.81
C TRP A 24 12.77 -25.48 -37.30
N THR A 25 11.71 -25.02 -37.94
CA THR A 25 11.75 -24.51 -39.31
C THR A 25 11.65 -22.98 -39.27
N LYS A 26 12.67 -22.28 -39.76
CA LYS A 26 12.61 -20.82 -39.92
C LYS A 26 11.69 -20.48 -41.11
N CYS A 27 10.67 -19.68 -40.86
CA CYS A 27 9.67 -19.32 -41.85
C CYS A 27 10.12 -18.10 -42.66
N LYS A 28 9.93 -18.16 -43.99
CA LYS A 28 10.08 -16.98 -44.85
C LYS A 28 8.76 -16.22 -44.87
N MET A 29 8.71 -15.10 -44.17
CA MET A 29 7.49 -14.31 -44.03
C MET A 29 7.21 -13.40 -45.22
N GLN A 30 5.93 -13.23 -45.55
CA GLN A 30 5.42 -12.24 -46.52
C GLN A 30 4.75 -11.09 -45.78
N GLY A 31 4.75 -9.88 -46.36
CA GLY A 31 4.18 -8.68 -45.73
C GLY A 31 5.13 -8.03 -44.71
N ASN A 32 4.68 -6.94 -44.10
CA ASN A 32 5.49 -6.15 -43.17
C ASN A 32 5.24 -6.62 -41.72
N PRO A 33 6.27 -7.11 -41.02
CA PRO A 33 6.13 -7.48 -39.62
C PRO A 33 5.87 -6.25 -38.74
N PRO A 34 5.14 -6.40 -37.63
CA PRO A 34 4.90 -5.32 -36.69
C PRO A 34 6.18 -4.85 -36.02
N LYS A 35 6.22 -3.56 -35.67
CA LYS A 35 7.23 -3.01 -34.77
C LYS A 35 7.06 -3.60 -33.37
N ILE A 36 8.16 -3.72 -32.66
CA ILE A 36 8.15 -4.12 -31.26
C ILE A 36 7.60 -2.95 -30.44
N LEU A 37 6.42 -3.12 -29.87
CA LEU A 37 5.74 -2.14 -29.04
C LEU A 37 5.51 -2.73 -27.66
N ALA A 38 5.47 -1.88 -26.63
CA ALA A 38 5.27 -2.32 -25.25
C ALA A 38 3.88 -2.94 -25.06
N GLY A 39 3.82 -4.00 -24.23
CA GLY A 39 2.57 -4.71 -23.94
C GLY A 39 2.00 -5.48 -25.14
N MET A 40 2.84 -6.01 -26.03
CA MET A 40 2.41 -6.87 -27.14
C MET A 40 2.02 -8.26 -26.61
N LEU A 41 0.78 -8.68 -26.83
CA LEU A 41 0.29 -10.03 -26.53
C LEU A 41 -0.28 -10.69 -27.78
N VAL A 42 -0.28 -12.02 -27.78
CA VAL A 42 -0.80 -12.83 -28.88
C VAL A 42 -1.90 -13.76 -28.40
N THR A 43 -2.91 -13.96 -29.22
CA THR A 43 -3.89 -15.03 -29.05
C THR A 43 -4.19 -15.68 -30.40
N THR A 44 -4.88 -16.81 -30.37
CA THR A 44 -5.12 -17.63 -31.57
C THR A 44 -6.57 -17.56 -31.99
N LEU A 45 -6.83 -17.10 -33.22
CA LEU A 45 -8.16 -17.10 -33.83
C LEU A 45 -8.16 -18.05 -35.03
N MET A 46 -8.75 -19.23 -34.87
CA MET A 46 -8.74 -20.31 -35.87
C MET A 46 -7.29 -20.67 -36.31
N LYS A 47 -6.87 -20.20 -37.48
CA LYS A 47 -5.53 -20.43 -38.07
C LYS A 47 -4.68 -19.16 -38.11
N ARG A 48 -5.04 -18.15 -37.34
CA ARG A 48 -4.36 -16.85 -37.31
C ARG A 48 -3.85 -16.56 -35.92
N LEU A 49 -2.64 -16.03 -35.87
CA LEU A 49 -2.09 -15.42 -34.67
C LEU A 49 -2.45 -13.95 -34.71
N VAL A 50 -3.23 -13.51 -33.72
CA VAL A 50 -3.68 -12.13 -33.60
C VAL A 50 -2.83 -11.48 -32.52
N PHE A 51 -2.15 -10.41 -32.87
CA PHE A 51 -1.31 -9.61 -32.00
C PHE A 51 -2.06 -8.34 -31.66
N PHE A 52 -2.10 -8.02 -30.37
CA PHE A 52 -2.60 -6.74 -29.90
C PHE A 52 -1.49 -6.02 -29.14
N SER A 53 -1.17 -4.81 -29.59
CA SER A 53 -0.25 -3.93 -28.89
C SER A 53 -0.99 -3.07 -27.88
N GLY A 54 -0.57 -3.23 -26.63
CA GLY A 54 -1.04 -2.43 -25.52
C GLY A 54 -0.75 -0.94 -25.65
N SER A 55 0.28 -0.50 -26.37
CA SER A 55 0.66 0.91 -26.53
C SER A 55 0.54 1.42 -27.98
N SER A 56 0.17 2.68 -28.13
CA SER A 56 0.14 3.41 -29.40
C SER A 56 1.52 3.89 -29.88
N GLY A 57 2.58 3.79 -29.07
CA GLY A 57 3.96 4.04 -29.51
C GLY A 57 4.33 5.49 -29.90
N GLY A 58 3.48 6.48 -29.65
CA GLY A 58 3.78 7.92 -29.82
C GLY A 58 4.06 8.36 -31.27
N GLY A 59 3.03 8.78 -32.00
CA GLY A 59 3.12 9.27 -33.40
C GLY A 59 1.81 9.02 -34.17
N ASP A 60 1.74 9.38 -35.46
CA ASP A 60 0.59 9.07 -36.34
C ASP A 60 0.22 7.58 -36.20
N ALA A 61 -0.95 7.33 -35.60
CA ALA A 61 -1.29 6.11 -34.86
C ALA A 61 -0.86 4.81 -35.56
N PRO A 62 0.21 4.12 -35.11
CA PRO A 62 0.53 2.79 -35.62
C PRO A 62 -0.65 1.85 -35.34
N LYS A 63 -1.00 1.02 -36.34
CA LYS A 63 -2.05 0.01 -36.20
C LYS A 63 -1.72 -0.88 -35.00
N ARG A 64 -2.68 -1.03 -34.07
CA ARG A 64 -2.47 -1.79 -32.82
C ARG A 64 -2.79 -3.28 -32.93
N VAL A 65 -3.47 -3.68 -33.99
CA VAL A 65 -3.80 -5.08 -34.27
C VAL A 65 -2.98 -5.53 -35.48
N HIS A 66 -2.24 -6.61 -35.32
CA HIS A 66 -1.51 -7.27 -36.40
C HIS A 66 -1.90 -8.74 -36.43
N VAL A 67 -1.91 -9.31 -37.63
CA VAL A 67 -2.38 -10.67 -37.85
C VAL A 67 -1.33 -11.40 -38.65
N LEU A 68 -0.94 -12.58 -38.17
CA LEU A 68 -0.11 -13.51 -38.91
C LEU A 68 -0.97 -14.70 -39.31
N ASP A 69 -1.15 -14.89 -40.61
CA ASP A 69 -1.79 -16.09 -41.15
C ASP A 69 -0.80 -17.27 -41.08
N ALA A 70 -1.13 -18.28 -40.27
CA ALA A 70 -0.24 -19.40 -39.99
C ALA A 70 -0.08 -20.37 -41.17
N ASP A 71 -1.00 -20.36 -42.15
CA ASP A 71 -0.93 -21.20 -43.35
C ASP A 71 -0.20 -20.45 -44.48
N GLN A 72 -0.49 -19.15 -44.66
CA GLN A 72 0.12 -18.34 -45.71
C GLN A 72 1.50 -17.77 -45.33
N LEU A 73 1.86 -17.81 -44.04
CA LEU A 73 3.07 -17.18 -43.49
C LEU A 73 3.17 -15.70 -43.89
N LYS A 74 2.05 -14.98 -43.73
CA LYS A 74 1.87 -13.61 -44.19
C LYS A 74 1.40 -12.71 -43.06
N TRP A 75 2.13 -11.61 -42.86
CA TRP A 75 1.76 -10.51 -41.98
C TRP A 75 0.73 -9.60 -42.64
N GLU A 76 -0.31 -9.29 -41.88
CA GLU A 76 -1.37 -8.37 -42.24
C GLU A 76 -1.55 -7.35 -41.11
N SER A 77 -1.73 -6.08 -41.47
CA SER A 77 -2.05 -5.00 -40.52
C SER A 77 -3.42 -4.44 -40.88
N PRO A 78 -4.51 -5.11 -40.43
CA PRO A 78 -5.86 -4.71 -40.81
C PRO A 78 -6.22 -3.33 -40.28
N ASP A 79 -7.05 -2.61 -41.02
CA ASP A 79 -7.77 -1.47 -40.45
C ASP A 79 -8.86 -1.99 -39.52
N VAL A 80 -8.91 -1.43 -38.32
CA VAL A 80 -9.86 -1.83 -37.27
C VAL A 80 -10.82 -0.68 -37.03
N GLU A 81 -12.10 -0.92 -37.25
CA GLU A 81 -13.15 0.07 -37.00
C GLU A 81 -13.49 0.14 -35.49
N GLY A 82 -14.00 1.29 -35.03
CA GLY A 82 -14.40 1.48 -33.63
C GLY A 82 -13.30 2.01 -32.71
N HIS A 83 -13.61 2.14 -31.43
CA HIS A 83 -12.70 2.74 -30.43
C HIS A 83 -11.80 1.67 -29.81
N ALA A 84 -10.49 1.79 -30.05
CA ALA A 84 -9.51 0.91 -29.42
C ALA A 84 -9.37 1.19 -27.90
N PRO A 85 -8.98 0.20 -27.08
CA PRO A 85 -8.74 0.36 -25.64
C PRO A 85 -7.69 1.43 -25.36
N GLN A 86 -7.65 2.05 -24.19
CA GLN A 86 -6.54 2.96 -23.83
C GLN A 86 -5.18 2.23 -23.77
N ASP A 87 -4.08 3.00 -23.84
CA ASP A 87 -2.72 2.47 -23.74
C ASP A 87 -2.50 1.74 -22.41
N ARG A 88 -2.01 0.49 -22.45
CA ARG A 88 -1.94 -0.45 -21.31
C ARG A 88 -0.80 -1.46 -21.43
N LEU A 89 -0.21 -1.84 -20.31
CA LEU A 89 0.77 -2.93 -20.17
C LEU A 89 0.20 -4.04 -19.29
N ASN A 90 0.78 -5.24 -19.35
CA ASN A 90 0.46 -6.38 -18.48
C ASN A 90 -1.05 -6.68 -18.37
N HIS A 91 -1.78 -6.50 -19.48
CA HIS A 91 -3.19 -6.88 -19.63
C HIS A 91 -3.30 -8.37 -19.99
N SER A 92 -4.50 -8.92 -20.08
CA SER A 92 -4.74 -10.26 -20.63
C SER A 92 -5.42 -10.19 -21.99
N PHE A 93 -5.09 -11.13 -22.88
CA PHE A 93 -5.68 -11.23 -24.22
C PHE A 93 -6.01 -12.69 -24.55
N THR A 94 -7.29 -13.01 -24.72
CA THR A 94 -7.76 -14.39 -24.87
C THR A 94 -8.87 -14.53 -25.90
N THR A 95 -8.92 -15.66 -26.61
CA THR A 95 -9.96 -15.95 -27.61
C THR A 95 -11.20 -16.52 -26.93
N LEU A 96 -12.38 -15.99 -27.26
CA LEU A 96 -13.67 -16.45 -26.75
C LEU A 96 -14.33 -17.49 -27.65
N ASP A 97 -14.25 -17.26 -28.96
CA ASP A 97 -14.73 -18.17 -30.02
C ASP A 97 -14.05 -17.83 -31.36
N ASN A 98 -14.55 -18.39 -32.46
CA ASN A 98 -13.94 -18.22 -33.79
C ASN A 98 -14.05 -16.80 -34.37
N GLU A 99 -14.79 -15.89 -33.72
CA GLU A 99 -15.01 -14.52 -34.20
C GLU A 99 -14.64 -13.45 -33.16
N LYS A 100 -14.45 -13.82 -31.88
CA LYS A 100 -14.37 -12.87 -30.76
C LYS A 100 -13.14 -13.10 -29.90
N MET A 101 -12.45 -12.03 -29.57
CA MET A 101 -11.34 -12.01 -28.63
C MET A 101 -11.56 -10.95 -27.56
N LEU A 102 -11.08 -11.21 -26.35
CA LEU A 102 -11.27 -10.38 -25.17
C LEU A 102 -9.93 -9.83 -24.67
N VAL A 103 -9.90 -8.53 -24.46
CA VAL A 103 -8.83 -7.79 -23.76
C VAL A 103 -9.37 -7.35 -22.41
N TYR A 104 -8.66 -7.67 -21.32
CA TYR A 104 -9.08 -7.30 -19.97
C TYR A 104 -7.94 -6.73 -19.14
N GLY A 105 -8.26 -5.67 -18.40
CA GLY A 105 -7.42 -5.03 -17.39
C GLY A 105 -6.08 -4.49 -17.91
N GLY A 106 -5.07 -4.52 -17.05
CA GLY A 106 -3.73 -4.01 -17.32
C GLY A 106 -3.43 -2.71 -16.57
N ARG A 107 -2.28 -2.10 -16.84
CA ARG A 107 -1.80 -0.88 -16.18
C ARG A 107 -1.45 0.18 -17.21
N LYS A 108 -1.72 1.45 -16.92
CA LYS A 108 -1.29 2.57 -17.77
C LYS A 108 0.25 2.59 -17.87
N PRO A 109 0.83 2.70 -19.08
CA PRO A 109 2.27 2.88 -19.23
C PRO A 109 2.74 4.14 -18.48
N PRO A 110 3.97 4.15 -17.93
CA PRO A 110 4.53 5.35 -17.31
C PRO A 110 4.57 6.52 -18.32
N ALA A 111 4.30 7.73 -17.85
CA ALA A 111 4.38 8.94 -18.68
C ALA A 111 5.84 9.17 -19.10
N VAL A 112 6.04 9.63 -20.34
CA VAL A 112 7.37 9.88 -20.92
C VAL A 112 8.13 10.99 -20.17
N ASP A 113 7.42 11.84 -19.42
CA ASP A 113 7.96 13.06 -18.81
C ASP A 113 8.25 12.95 -17.30
N GLY A 114 8.38 11.74 -16.75
CA GLY A 114 8.91 11.54 -15.39
C GLY A 114 8.06 12.06 -14.23
N GLU A 115 6.87 12.63 -14.46
CA GLU A 115 5.99 13.02 -13.37
C GLU A 115 5.43 11.78 -12.62
N PRO A 116 5.43 11.77 -11.27
CA PRO A 116 4.83 10.72 -10.46
C PRO A 116 3.30 10.85 -10.49
N GLY A 117 2.70 10.66 -11.67
CA GLY A 117 1.27 10.48 -11.81
C GLY A 117 0.85 9.11 -11.28
N ALA A 118 -0.26 9.05 -10.52
CA ALA A 118 -0.80 7.80 -9.99
C ALA A 118 -0.88 6.72 -11.08
N GLN A 119 -0.21 5.58 -10.85
CA GLN A 119 -0.27 4.41 -11.73
C GLN A 119 -1.70 3.89 -11.76
N ALA A 120 -2.46 4.26 -12.79
CA ALA A 120 -3.84 3.82 -12.95
C ALA A 120 -3.87 2.39 -13.53
N ASP A 121 -4.39 1.45 -12.75
CA ASP A 121 -4.75 0.11 -13.22
C ASP A 121 -6.15 0.12 -13.84
N PHE A 122 -6.35 -0.71 -14.85
CA PHE A 122 -7.61 -0.84 -15.57
C PHE A 122 -8.39 -2.08 -15.12
N SER A 123 -9.72 -1.99 -15.21
CA SER A 123 -10.66 -3.11 -15.02
C SER A 123 -11.70 -3.18 -16.16
N ASP A 124 -11.45 -2.46 -17.24
CA ASP A 124 -12.33 -2.45 -18.41
C ASP A 124 -12.17 -3.72 -19.26
N VAL A 125 -13.28 -4.12 -19.90
CA VAL A 125 -13.35 -5.26 -20.82
C VAL A 125 -13.55 -4.70 -22.23
N HIS A 126 -12.74 -5.16 -23.17
CA HIS A 126 -12.84 -4.79 -24.59
C HIS A 126 -12.90 -6.04 -25.45
N ILE A 127 -13.77 -6.01 -26.48
CA ILE A 127 -13.97 -7.14 -27.39
C ILE A 127 -13.56 -6.75 -28.80
N LEU A 128 -12.61 -7.50 -29.35
CA LEU A 128 -12.21 -7.41 -30.74
C LEU A 128 -13.00 -8.45 -31.55
N LEU A 129 -13.69 -7.98 -32.59
CA LEU A 129 -14.54 -8.77 -33.47
C LEU A 129 -13.89 -8.96 -34.83
N PHE A 130 -13.94 -10.19 -35.33
CA PHE A 130 -13.63 -10.53 -36.72
C PHE A 130 -14.90 -11.09 -37.40
N GLU A 131 -15.69 -10.18 -37.98
CA GLU A 131 -16.98 -10.51 -38.61
C GLU A 131 -16.93 -10.23 -40.11
N LYS A 132 -17.34 -11.20 -40.94
CA LYS A 132 -17.42 -11.06 -42.41
C LYS A 132 -16.13 -10.55 -43.09
N GLY A 133 -14.97 -10.83 -42.52
CA GLY A 133 -13.68 -10.41 -43.07
C GLY A 133 -13.20 -9.02 -42.65
N ALA A 134 -13.95 -8.32 -41.79
CA ALA A 134 -13.58 -7.01 -41.25
C ALA A 134 -13.25 -7.09 -39.76
N TRP A 135 -12.33 -6.22 -39.32
CA TRP A 135 -11.93 -6.10 -37.92
C TRP A 135 -12.61 -4.88 -37.31
N LYS A 136 -13.24 -5.05 -36.14
CA LYS A 136 -13.83 -3.93 -35.41
C LYS A 136 -13.80 -4.16 -33.90
N TRP A 137 -13.68 -3.09 -33.15
CA TRP A 137 -13.97 -3.08 -31.72
C TRP A 137 -15.48 -3.10 -31.51
N ALA A 138 -15.96 -4.01 -30.66
CA ALA A 138 -17.35 -3.99 -30.24
C ALA A 138 -17.67 -2.67 -29.52
N PRO A 139 -18.90 -2.15 -29.63
CA PRO A 139 -19.36 -1.08 -28.73
C PRO A 139 -19.20 -1.50 -27.27
N GLN A 140 -18.97 -0.52 -26.38
CA GLN A 140 -18.78 -0.78 -24.96
C GLN A 140 -19.91 -1.66 -24.40
N SER A 141 -19.54 -2.83 -23.89
CA SER A 141 -20.47 -3.80 -23.29
C SER A 141 -21.04 -3.27 -21.97
N ASP A 142 -22.31 -3.56 -21.69
CA ASP A 142 -22.87 -3.41 -20.34
C ASP A 142 -22.32 -4.55 -19.48
N VAL A 143 -21.34 -4.24 -18.62
CA VAL A 143 -20.68 -5.20 -17.74
C VAL A 143 -21.18 -4.97 -16.32
N ALA A 144 -21.96 -5.92 -15.80
CA ALA A 144 -22.53 -5.89 -14.46
C ALA A 144 -21.79 -6.85 -13.51
N GLY A 145 -22.18 -6.85 -12.23
CA GLY A 145 -21.70 -7.80 -11.23
C GLY A 145 -20.50 -7.33 -10.40
N ASP A 146 -20.04 -8.20 -9.49
CA ASP A 146 -18.94 -7.92 -8.57
C ASP A 146 -17.60 -8.22 -9.27
N GLY A 147 -17.18 -7.32 -10.15
CA GLY A 147 -15.97 -7.48 -10.95
C GLY A 147 -14.66 -7.48 -10.15
N PRO A 148 -13.55 -7.95 -10.75
CA PRO A 148 -12.24 -7.94 -10.10
C PRO A 148 -11.82 -6.50 -9.81
N VAL A 149 -11.16 -6.29 -8.67
CA VAL A 149 -10.40 -5.05 -8.43
C VAL A 149 -9.43 -4.80 -9.59
N VAL A 150 -9.25 -3.52 -9.95
CA VAL A 150 -8.28 -3.08 -10.97
C VAL A 150 -6.93 -3.77 -10.74
N ARG A 151 -6.41 -4.40 -11.80
CA ARG A 151 -5.21 -5.26 -11.69
C ARG A 151 -4.45 -5.43 -13.00
N ALA A 152 -3.17 -5.69 -12.86
CA ALA A 152 -2.25 -6.03 -13.95
C ALA A 152 -1.54 -7.37 -13.67
N SER A 153 -0.85 -7.93 -14.65
CA SER A 153 -0.07 -9.19 -14.51
C SER A 153 -0.91 -10.39 -14.05
N HIS A 154 -2.21 -10.32 -14.28
CA HIS A 154 -3.17 -11.41 -14.07
C HIS A 154 -3.20 -12.31 -15.31
N THR A 155 -3.77 -13.49 -15.16
CA THR A 155 -3.96 -14.42 -16.28
C THR A 155 -5.44 -14.65 -16.54
N ALA A 156 -5.80 -14.89 -17.81
CA ALA A 156 -7.19 -15.10 -18.22
C ALA A 156 -7.29 -16.25 -19.23
N CYS A 157 -8.25 -17.13 -19.04
CA CYS A 157 -8.48 -18.28 -19.93
C CYS A 157 -9.96 -18.59 -20.11
N LEU A 158 -10.32 -19.08 -21.29
CA LEU A 158 -11.68 -19.50 -21.61
C LEU A 158 -11.97 -20.86 -20.96
N ILE A 159 -13.06 -20.92 -20.20
CA ILE A 159 -13.77 -22.14 -19.87
C ILE A 159 -14.70 -22.47 -21.04
N PRO A 160 -14.45 -23.56 -21.79
CA PRO A 160 -15.23 -23.87 -23.00
C PRO A 160 -16.72 -24.06 -22.70
N VAL A 161 -17.02 -24.70 -21.57
CA VAL A 161 -18.39 -24.93 -21.11
C VAL A 161 -19.00 -23.62 -20.63
N GLY A 162 -20.05 -23.19 -21.34
CA GLY A 162 -20.78 -21.96 -21.02
C GLY A 162 -20.10 -20.66 -21.47
N LYS A 163 -19.00 -20.70 -22.24
CA LYS A 163 -18.26 -19.53 -22.73
C LYS A 163 -17.95 -18.51 -21.63
N LYS A 164 -17.30 -18.96 -20.56
CA LYS A 164 -16.94 -18.12 -19.42
C LYS A 164 -15.43 -17.88 -19.41
N VAL A 165 -14.98 -16.69 -19.02
CA VAL A 165 -13.55 -16.40 -18.87
C VAL A 165 -13.20 -16.41 -17.40
N VAL A 166 -12.27 -17.29 -17.01
CA VAL A 166 -11.69 -17.27 -15.68
C VAL A 166 -10.50 -16.33 -15.66
N VAL A 167 -10.46 -15.44 -14.67
CA VAL A 167 -9.37 -14.54 -14.36
C VAL A 167 -8.82 -14.91 -13.00
N PHE A 168 -7.50 -15.07 -12.92
CA PHE A 168 -6.82 -15.45 -11.68
C PHE A 168 -5.59 -14.59 -11.42
N GLY A 169 -5.41 -14.25 -10.14
CA GLY A 169 -4.21 -13.61 -9.63
C GLY A 169 -3.98 -12.18 -10.14
N GLY A 170 -2.71 -11.81 -10.21
CA GLY A 170 -2.24 -10.49 -10.61
C GLY A 170 -1.93 -9.58 -9.43
N VAL A 171 -1.54 -8.34 -9.74
CA VAL A 171 -1.21 -7.29 -8.77
C VAL A 171 -2.25 -6.17 -8.88
N GLY A 172 -2.78 -5.75 -7.73
CA GLY A 172 -3.69 -4.60 -7.67
C GLY A 172 -2.96 -3.26 -7.68
N SER A 173 -3.72 -2.17 -7.75
CA SER A 173 -3.17 -0.80 -7.63
C SER A 173 -2.56 -0.52 -6.25
N ASP A 174 -2.92 -1.33 -5.25
CA ASP A 174 -2.36 -1.32 -3.90
C ASP A 174 -1.02 -2.08 -3.78
N GLY A 175 -0.50 -2.62 -4.88
CA GLY A 175 0.74 -3.42 -4.89
C GLY A 175 0.58 -4.85 -4.38
N ASN A 176 -0.60 -5.22 -3.87
CA ASN A 176 -0.83 -6.55 -3.31
C ASN A 176 -1.11 -7.58 -4.40
N LEU A 177 -0.46 -8.74 -4.28
CA LEU A 177 -0.76 -9.92 -5.08
C LEU A 177 -2.13 -10.50 -4.71
N ARG A 178 -2.84 -10.98 -5.72
CA ARG A 178 -4.19 -11.52 -5.60
C ARG A 178 -4.19 -13.03 -5.77
N ASN A 179 -5.20 -13.68 -5.19
CA ASN A 179 -5.48 -15.12 -5.30
C ASN A 179 -6.98 -15.40 -5.53
N ASP A 180 -7.79 -14.36 -5.74
CA ASP A 180 -9.22 -14.51 -6.03
C ASP A 180 -9.44 -15.04 -7.45
N VAL A 181 -10.51 -15.81 -7.60
CA VAL A 181 -10.95 -16.37 -8.88
C VAL A 181 -12.19 -15.61 -9.33
N GLN A 182 -12.09 -14.97 -10.48
CA GLN A 182 -13.18 -14.17 -11.04
C GLN A 182 -13.61 -14.75 -12.37
N VAL A 183 -14.92 -14.88 -12.58
CA VAL A 183 -15.46 -15.51 -13.78
C VAL A 183 -16.39 -14.53 -14.51
N LEU A 184 -16.05 -14.20 -15.74
CA LEU A 184 -16.86 -13.35 -16.61
C LEU A 184 -17.72 -14.20 -17.54
N THR A 185 -19.01 -13.92 -17.59
CA THR A 185 -19.91 -14.51 -18.59
C THR A 185 -19.80 -13.78 -19.93
N ALA A 186 -19.34 -14.48 -20.98
CA ALA A 186 -19.09 -13.88 -22.29
C ALA A 186 -20.02 -14.42 -23.40
N GLN A 187 -21.14 -15.07 -23.05
CA GLN A 187 -22.11 -15.58 -24.03
C GLN A 187 -22.78 -14.45 -24.83
N ASN A 188 -23.20 -13.38 -24.14
CA ASN A 188 -23.78 -12.20 -24.76
C ASN A 188 -22.84 -11.01 -24.56
N ILE A 189 -22.11 -10.62 -25.61
CA ILE A 189 -21.15 -9.51 -25.51
C ILE A 189 -21.80 -8.15 -25.30
N ALA A 190 -23.11 -8.00 -25.53
CA ALA A 190 -23.82 -6.75 -25.20
C ALA A 190 -24.12 -6.64 -23.69
N LYS A 191 -24.18 -7.77 -22.98
CA LYS A 191 -24.49 -7.86 -21.55
C LYS A 191 -23.67 -8.96 -20.90
N MET A 192 -22.56 -8.56 -20.29
CA MET A 192 -21.67 -9.45 -19.55
C MET A 192 -21.88 -9.28 -18.05
N ASP A 193 -21.60 -10.33 -17.28
CA ASP A 193 -21.75 -10.30 -15.82
C ASP A 193 -20.56 -10.99 -15.16
N TRP A 194 -19.97 -10.33 -14.17
CA TRP A 194 -18.90 -10.84 -13.34
C TRP A 194 -19.45 -11.65 -12.17
N MET A 195 -18.81 -12.78 -11.91
CA MET A 195 -19.07 -13.65 -10.76
C MET A 195 -17.78 -13.82 -9.97
N ASN A 196 -17.79 -13.38 -8.72
CA ASN A 196 -16.77 -13.72 -7.75
C ASN A 196 -16.99 -15.18 -7.29
N ILE A 197 -15.96 -16.01 -7.42
CA ILE A 197 -15.98 -17.41 -7.02
C ILE A 197 -15.22 -17.54 -5.69
N PRO A 198 -15.91 -17.82 -4.57
CA PRO A 198 -15.26 -17.92 -3.28
C PRO A 198 -14.21 -19.04 -3.26
N LEU A 199 -13.13 -18.80 -2.51
CA LEU A 199 -12.16 -19.83 -2.18
C LEU A 199 -12.73 -20.71 -1.07
N ALA A 200 -13.01 -21.97 -1.36
CA ALA A 200 -13.36 -22.95 -0.32
C ALA A 200 -12.13 -23.23 0.57
N PRO A 201 -12.33 -23.53 1.88
CA PRO A 201 -11.25 -24.05 2.71
C PRO A 201 -10.68 -25.34 2.09
N THR A 202 -9.35 -25.42 1.99
CA THR A 202 -8.61 -26.54 1.43
C THR A 202 -9.07 -27.86 2.04
N LYS A 203 -9.73 -28.71 1.24
CA LYS A 203 -9.98 -30.11 1.57
C LYS A 203 -8.98 -30.96 0.82
N GLU A 204 -8.35 -31.90 1.51
CA GLU A 204 -7.60 -32.98 0.86
C GLU A 204 -8.52 -33.70 -0.13
N LEU A 205 -8.11 -33.77 -1.39
CA LEU A 205 -8.80 -34.54 -2.40
C LEU A 205 -8.61 -36.02 -2.12
N PRO A 206 -9.66 -36.87 -2.27
CA PRO A 206 -9.46 -38.30 -2.33
C PRO A 206 -8.50 -38.64 -3.47
N ALA A 207 -7.50 -39.48 -3.15
CA ALA A 207 -6.55 -40.03 -4.10
C ALA A 207 -7.28 -40.61 -5.34
N PRO A 208 -6.65 -40.58 -6.53
CA PRO A 208 -7.21 -41.23 -7.71
C PRO A 208 -7.54 -42.68 -7.38
N THR A 209 -8.78 -43.06 -7.67
CA THR A 209 -9.32 -44.40 -7.43
C THR A 209 -8.38 -45.48 -7.96
N ASP A 210 -8.09 -46.43 -7.07
CA ASP A 210 -7.31 -47.64 -7.24
C ASP A 210 -7.25 -48.20 -8.67
N THR A 211 -6.04 -48.22 -9.23
CA THR A 211 -5.45 -49.49 -9.70
C THR A 211 -3.94 -49.50 -9.46
N ALA A 212 -3.55 -50.30 -8.45
CA ALA A 212 -2.30 -51.05 -8.30
C ALA A 212 -0.95 -50.30 -8.26
N ALA A 213 -0.39 -50.14 -7.05
CA ALA A 213 0.76 -50.91 -6.56
C ALA A 213 1.54 -50.12 -5.47
N ALA A 214 1.63 -50.74 -4.30
CA ALA A 214 2.32 -50.25 -3.12
C ALA A 214 3.84 -50.17 -3.29
N THR A 215 4.48 -49.22 -2.61
CA THR A 215 5.46 -49.53 -1.54
C THR A 215 5.81 -48.27 -0.75
N ALA A 216 5.69 -48.38 0.57
CA ALA A 216 6.03 -47.39 1.57
C ALA A 216 7.55 -47.34 1.83
N VAL A 217 8.08 -46.18 2.19
CA VAL A 217 9.21 -46.04 3.11
C VAL A 217 8.93 -44.84 4.02
N GLU A 218 8.84 -45.13 5.32
CA GLU A 218 8.80 -44.18 6.44
C GLU A 218 10.15 -43.49 6.63
N ALA A 219 10.16 -42.21 7.03
CA ALA A 219 11.17 -41.68 7.95
C ALA A 219 10.67 -40.41 8.66
N ASP A 220 10.86 -40.45 9.97
CA ASP A 220 10.33 -39.62 11.04
C ASP A 220 11.13 -38.33 11.33
N SER A 221 10.42 -37.29 11.81
CA SER A 221 10.82 -36.31 12.87
C SER A 221 11.76 -35.12 12.52
N PRO A 222 11.86 -34.05 13.36
CA PRO A 222 10.87 -32.98 13.68
C PRO A 222 11.50 -31.54 13.60
N PRO A 223 10.76 -30.42 13.85
CA PRO A 223 11.24 -29.05 13.60
C PRO A 223 11.71 -28.28 14.86
N ALA A 224 12.65 -27.34 14.72
CA ALA A 224 12.92 -26.19 15.62
C ALA A 224 14.11 -25.32 15.12
N PRO A 225 14.35 -24.07 15.59
CA PRO A 225 13.44 -22.98 15.97
C PRO A 225 13.83 -21.61 15.33
N SER A 226 12.98 -20.61 15.56
CA SER A 226 13.02 -19.18 15.19
C SER A 226 14.25 -18.36 15.65
N ALA A 227 14.65 -17.36 14.84
CA ALA A 227 15.27 -16.11 15.32
C ALA A 227 15.18 -14.99 14.24
N ASP A 228 14.85 -13.78 14.71
CA ASP A 228 14.64 -12.51 13.99
C ASP A 228 15.87 -11.98 13.25
N LEU A 229 15.67 -11.19 12.17
CA LEU A 229 16.19 -9.80 12.00
C LEU A 229 15.94 -9.22 10.59
N ASP A 230 15.97 -7.89 10.57
CA ASP A 230 15.41 -6.92 9.61
C ASP A 230 16.01 -6.84 8.18
N ILE A 231 15.23 -6.12 7.38
CA ILE A 231 15.30 -5.71 5.97
C ILE A 231 16.54 -4.84 5.66
N ASP A 232 17.29 -5.13 4.59
CA ASP A 232 17.55 -4.18 3.47
C ASP A 232 18.46 -4.72 2.34
N GLU A 233 18.05 -4.34 1.12
CA GLU A 233 18.78 -4.14 -0.15
C GLU A 233 19.54 -5.27 -0.91
N ALA A 234 18.86 -5.66 -2.00
CA ALA A 234 19.28 -6.01 -3.34
C ALA A 234 20.74 -5.75 -3.82
N LEU A 235 21.24 -6.79 -4.52
CA LEU A 235 22.21 -6.81 -5.64
C LEU A 235 23.71 -6.60 -5.36
N LYS A 236 24.46 -7.72 -5.30
CA LYS A 236 25.59 -8.08 -6.18
C LYS A 236 26.38 -9.29 -5.65
N GLU A 237 26.62 -10.28 -6.51
CA GLU A 237 27.95 -10.83 -6.90
C GLU A 237 27.80 -12.26 -7.47
N GLU A 238 28.30 -12.47 -8.69
CA GLU A 238 28.61 -13.79 -9.24
C GLU A 238 29.98 -14.22 -8.73
N THR A 239 30.09 -15.37 -8.06
CA THR A 239 31.17 -16.35 -8.27
C THR A 239 30.80 -17.72 -7.67
N ASN A 240 30.94 -18.74 -8.52
CA ASN A 240 31.22 -20.16 -8.26
C ASN A 240 30.40 -21.01 -7.27
N ASP A 241 30.13 -22.19 -7.81
CA ASP A 241 29.82 -23.47 -7.19
C ASP A 241 28.39 -23.72 -6.73
N GLU A 242 27.97 -24.96 -7.03
CA GLU A 242 26.69 -25.59 -6.77
C GLU A 242 26.32 -25.52 -5.28
N GLU A 243 25.82 -24.38 -4.81
CA GLU A 243 25.08 -24.35 -3.55
C GLU A 243 23.74 -25.03 -3.78
N VAL A 244 23.62 -26.21 -3.16
CA VAL A 244 22.38 -26.95 -2.97
C VAL A 244 21.32 -25.97 -2.45
N GLU A 245 20.45 -25.50 -3.34
CA GLU A 245 19.31 -24.65 -3.02
C GLU A 245 18.56 -25.31 -1.85
N LYS A 246 18.43 -24.60 -0.72
CA LYS A 246 17.54 -25.02 0.36
C LYS A 246 16.18 -25.36 -0.27
N PRO A 247 15.52 -26.46 0.14
CA PRO A 247 14.20 -26.79 -0.37
C PRO A 247 13.27 -25.60 -0.12
N ARG A 248 12.75 -25.03 -1.21
CA ARG A 248 11.91 -23.84 -1.16
C ARG A 248 10.65 -24.15 -0.33
N PRO A 249 10.17 -23.20 0.51
CA PRO A 249 9.03 -23.44 1.35
C PRO A 249 7.79 -23.83 0.51
N PRO A 250 6.89 -24.66 1.06
CA PRO A 250 5.63 -24.97 0.40
C PRO A 250 4.83 -23.68 0.18
N MET A 251 3.94 -23.74 -0.81
CA MET A 251 3.07 -22.64 -1.19
C MET A 251 1.63 -23.11 -1.01
N THR A 252 0.84 -22.40 -0.20
CA THR A 252 -0.61 -22.63 -0.10
C THR A 252 -1.31 -22.63 -1.46
N ALA A 253 -2.24 -23.57 -1.68
CA ALA A 253 -3.04 -23.62 -2.90
C ALA A 253 -4.31 -22.75 -2.76
N PRO A 254 -4.65 -21.87 -3.71
CA PRO A 254 -3.91 -21.52 -4.94
C PRO A 254 -2.88 -20.39 -4.74
N GLY A 255 -2.72 -19.83 -3.54
CA GLY A 255 -1.68 -18.84 -3.20
C GLY A 255 -1.82 -17.50 -3.95
N LYS A 256 -1.24 -16.43 -3.40
CA LYS A 256 -1.19 -15.12 -4.07
C LYS A 256 -0.08 -15.12 -5.11
N ARG A 257 -0.37 -14.83 -6.38
CA ARG A 257 0.65 -14.88 -7.45
C ARG A 257 0.36 -13.99 -8.67
N LYS A 258 1.41 -13.66 -9.43
CA LYS A 258 1.37 -12.93 -10.72
C LYS A 258 2.18 -13.64 -11.81
N ASN A 259 1.94 -13.32 -13.08
CA ASN A 259 2.60 -13.91 -14.25
C ASN A 259 2.57 -15.46 -14.26
N THR A 260 1.46 -16.03 -13.79
CA THR A 260 1.25 -17.48 -13.72
C THR A 260 0.59 -18.00 -15.00
N GLY A 261 0.90 -19.24 -15.36
CA GLY A 261 0.20 -19.93 -16.44
C GLY A 261 -1.11 -20.53 -15.93
N ILE A 262 -2.17 -20.43 -16.74
CA ILE A 262 -3.47 -21.05 -16.48
C ILE A 262 -3.93 -21.85 -17.71
N VAL A 263 -4.49 -23.03 -17.48
CA VAL A 263 -5.23 -23.80 -18.49
C VAL A 263 -6.42 -24.49 -17.86
N VAL A 264 -7.45 -24.77 -18.67
CA VAL A 264 -8.64 -25.50 -18.24
C VAL A 264 -8.73 -26.80 -19.02
N VAL A 265 -8.74 -27.94 -18.31
CA VAL A 265 -8.89 -29.27 -18.90
C VAL A 265 -9.95 -30.05 -18.12
N ASP A 266 -10.94 -30.59 -18.82
CA ASP A 266 -11.97 -31.45 -18.25
C ASP A 266 -12.67 -30.92 -16.97
N GLY A 267 -12.93 -29.61 -16.92
CA GLY A 267 -13.55 -28.97 -15.75
C GLY A 267 -12.59 -28.76 -14.57
N ARG A 268 -11.28 -28.86 -14.80
CA ARG A 268 -10.23 -28.55 -13.82
C ARG A 268 -9.39 -27.37 -14.31
N VAL A 269 -9.10 -26.45 -13.41
CA VAL A 269 -8.24 -25.29 -13.64
C VAL A 269 -6.84 -25.63 -13.13
N TYR A 270 -5.87 -25.66 -14.03
CA TYR A 270 -4.47 -25.92 -13.68
C TYR A 270 -3.69 -24.61 -13.67
N LEU A 271 -2.96 -24.38 -12.59
CA LEU A 271 -2.06 -23.24 -12.40
C LEU A 271 -0.63 -23.74 -12.24
N PHE A 272 0.29 -23.15 -13.00
CA PHE A 272 1.71 -23.48 -12.92
C PHE A 272 2.54 -22.19 -12.93
N GLY A 273 3.71 -22.20 -12.29
CA GLY A 273 4.66 -21.08 -12.35
C GLY A 273 4.15 -19.74 -11.82
N GLY A 274 4.86 -18.68 -12.20
CA GLY A 274 4.63 -17.31 -11.75
C GLY A 274 5.34 -16.97 -10.45
N ALA A 275 5.35 -15.68 -10.11
CA ALA A 275 5.86 -15.17 -8.83
C ALA A 275 4.75 -15.29 -7.79
N ALA A 276 4.96 -16.13 -6.77
CA ALA A 276 3.98 -16.48 -5.76
C ALA A 276 4.50 -16.17 -4.35
N ILE A 277 3.57 -15.86 -3.44
CA ILE A 277 3.84 -15.74 -2.01
C ILE A 277 3.82 -17.15 -1.40
N HIS A 278 4.92 -17.53 -0.77
CA HIS A 278 5.08 -18.79 -0.06
C HIS A 278 4.61 -18.69 1.40
N ASP A 279 4.57 -19.82 2.11
CA ASP A 279 4.03 -19.89 3.48
C ASP A 279 4.84 -19.07 4.52
N ASP A 280 6.03 -18.61 4.17
CA ASP A 280 6.90 -17.71 4.94
C ASP A 280 6.77 -16.23 4.52
N ASP A 281 5.73 -15.89 3.76
CA ASP A 281 5.48 -14.57 3.17
C ASP A 281 6.54 -14.08 2.17
N SER A 282 7.44 -14.95 1.70
CA SER A 282 8.43 -14.60 0.68
C SER A 282 7.90 -14.76 -0.76
N GLU A 283 8.29 -13.84 -1.67
CA GLU A 283 7.89 -13.88 -3.09
C GLU A 283 8.96 -14.60 -3.94
N TRP A 284 8.62 -15.78 -4.48
CA TRP A 284 9.51 -16.54 -5.37
C TRP A 284 8.79 -17.10 -6.59
N TYR A 285 9.56 -17.46 -7.63
CA TYR A 285 9.02 -18.31 -8.70
C TYR A 285 8.81 -19.73 -8.19
N THR A 286 7.69 -20.33 -8.58
CA THR A 286 7.28 -21.67 -8.16
C THR A 286 7.33 -22.69 -9.31
N SER A 287 7.59 -23.96 -8.99
CA SER A 287 7.40 -25.12 -9.91
C SER A 287 6.22 -26.00 -9.48
N VAL A 288 5.42 -25.55 -8.52
CA VAL A 288 4.27 -26.30 -8.00
C VAL A 288 3.09 -26.19 -8.96
N LEU A 289 2.54 -27.34 -9.35
CA LEU A 289 1.31 -27.43 -10.12
C LEU A 289 0.11 -27.45 -9.15
N SER A 290 -0.71 -26.41 -9.16
CA SER A 290 -1.95 -26.34 -8.38
C SER A 290 -3.15 -26.64 -9.27
N VAL A 291 -4.12 -27.39 -8.76
CA VAL A 291 -5.36 -27.74 -9.48
C VAL A 291 -6.58 -27.27 -8.70
N GLY A 292 -7.49 -26.59 -9.39
CA GLY A 292 -8.81 -26.19 -8.91
C GLY A 292 -9.90 -27.00 -9.59
N ILE A 293 -10.79 -27.61 -8.83
CA ILE A 293 -11.87 -28.43 -9.40
C ILE A 293 -13.17 -27.63 -9.49
N ILE A 294 -13.76 -27.61 -10.68
CA ILE A 294 -15.11 -27.10 -10.91
C ILE A 294 -16.10 -28.24 -10.64
N ALA A 295 -17.12 -28.01 -9.82
CA ALA A 295 -18.07 -29.04 -9.39
C ALA A 295 -18.64 -29.86 -10.57
N LEU A 296 -18.70 -31.19 -10.44
CA LEU A 296 -19.28 -32.11 -11.43
C LEU A 296 -20.71 -32.51 -11.03
N GLU A 297 -21.63 -32.65 -12.00
CA GLU A 297 -22.96 -33.21 -11.72
C GLU A 297 -22.88 -34.71 -11.38
N LYS A 298 -23.84 -35.22 -10.59
CA LYS A 298 -24.03 -36.66 -10.38
C LYS A 298 -24.33 -37.33 -11.73
N GLY A 299 -23.31 -37.90 -12.35
CA GLY A 299 -23.38 -38.51 -13.69
C GLY A 299 -22.17 -38.24 -14.58
N GLY A 300 -21.21 -37.41 -14.15
CA GLY A 300 -19.96 -37.17 -14.89
C GLY A 300 -20.04 -36.07 -15.94
N ASN A 301 -21.18 -35.36 -16.05
CA ASN A 301 -21.29 -34.19 -16.92
C ASN A 301 -20.70 -32.94 -16.24
N GLN A 302 -19.97 -32.14 -17.02
CA GLN A 302 -19.39 -30.87 -16.57
C GLN A 302 -20.48 -29.85 -16.27
N LYS A 303 -20.50 -29.33 -15.03
CA LYS A 303 -21.39 -28.24 -14.62
C LYS A 303 -20.88 -26.92 -15.19
N THR A 304 -21.79 -26.02 -15.58
CA THR A 304 -21.42 -24.62 -15.83
C THR A 304 -21.23 -23.93 -14.47
N ILE A 305 -20.11 -23.21 -14.25
CA ILE A 305 -19.87 -22.44 -13.01
C ILE A 305 -20.98 -21.41 -12.83
N GLU A 306 -21.76 -21.43 -11.75
CA GLU A 306 -22.79 -20.43 -11.46
C GLU A 306 -22.41 -19.55 -10.26
N LYS A 307 -23.14 -18.43 -10.08
CA LYS A 307 -22.91 -17.50 -8.97
C LYS A 307 -23.18 -18.22 -7.64
N GLY A 308 -22.15 -18.33 -6.79
CA GLY A 308 -22.21 -19.04 -5.51
C GLY A 308 -21.63 -20.46 -5.54
N ASP A 309 -21.11 -20.92 -6.68
CA ASP A 309 -20.27 -22.12 -6.72
C ASP A 309 -18.88 -21.85 -6.13
N ASP A 310 -18.29 -22.86 -5.48
CA ASP A 310 -16.93 -22.80 -4.94
C ASP A 310 -15.97 -23.65 -5.78
N ILE A 311 -14.70 -23.22 -5.87
CA ILE A 311 -13.61 -24.04 -6.43
C ILE A 311 -12.73 -24.56 -5.30
N THR A 312 -12.57 -25.88 -5.24
CA THR A 312 -11.63 -26.53 -4.31
C THR A 312 -10.25 -26.65 -4.94
N TRP A 313 -9.24 -26.09 -4.26
CA TRP A 313 -7.85 -26.05 -4.71
C TRP A 313 -6.97 -27.04 -3.94
N SER A 314 -6.01 -27.66 -4.65
CA SER A 314 -4.95 -28.47 -4.05
C SER A 314 -3.65 -28.36 -4.86
N ASN A 315 -2.51 -28.60 -4.21
CA ASN A 315 -1.25 -28.84 -4.93
C ASN A 315 -1.20 -30.31 -5.37
N LEU A 316 -0.78 -30.57 -6.60
CA LEU A 316 -0.71 -31.91 -7.15
C LEU A 316 0.70 -32.48 -6.95
N GLU A 317 0.79 -33.70 -6.44
CA GLU A 317 2.04 -34.47 -6.49
C GLU A 317 2.30 -34.93 -7.92
N VAL A 318 3.44 -34.54 -8.48
CA VAL A 318 3.83 -34.84 -9.85
C VAL A 318 5.18 -35.55 -9.87
N LYS A 319 5.35 -36.46 -10.82
CA LYS A 319 6.60 -37.22 -11.03
C LYS A 319 7.18 -36.98 -12.42
N GLY A 320 8.37 -37.50 -12.69
CA GLY A 320 9.05 -37.35 -13.99
C GLY A 320 9.89 -36.08 -14.10
N ASP A 321 10.02 -35.56 -15.32
CA ASP A 321 10.87 -34.41 -15.64
C ASP A 321 10.16 -33.08 -15.31
N ILE A 322 10.08 -32.73 -14.02
CA ILE A 322 9.34 -31.54 -13.57
C ILE A 322 10.00 -30.25 -14.12
N PRO A 323 9.26 -29.36 -14.80
CA PRO A 323 9.82 -28.09 -15.28
C PRO A 323 10.25 -27.20 -14.10
N GLY A 324 11.43 -26.59 -14.21
CA GLY A 324 11.95 -25.66 -13.18
C GLY A 324 11.09 -24.38 -12.99
N PRO A 325 11.25 -23.66 -11.87
CA PRO A 325 10.48 -22.45 -11.55
C PRO A 325 10.64 -21.33 -12.58
N ARG A 326 9.53 -20.79 -13.08
CA ARG A 326 9.51 -19.86 -14.22
C ARG A 326 8.29 -18.94 -14.27
N SER A 327 8.41 -17.84 -15.00
CA SER A 327 7.30 -16.94 -15.36
C SER A 327 7.31 -16.63 -16.87
N ASP A 328 6.29 -15.92 -17.37
CA ASP A 328 6.20 -15.44 -18.76
C ASP A 328 6.35 -16.54 -19.84
N PHE A 329 5.85 -17.74 -19.56
CA PHE A 329 5.85 -18.90 -20.47
C PHE A 329 4.49 -19.09 -21.15
N THR A 330 4.45 -19.92 -22.19
CA THR A 330 3.19 -20.30 -22.85
C THR A 330 2.74 -21.68 -22.38
N MET A 331 1.46 -21.78 -22.00
CA MET A 331 0.83 -23.03 -21.62
C MET A 331 -0.45 -23.26 -22.44
N THR A 332 -0.66 -24.48 -22.92
CA THR A 332 -1.85 -24.84 -23.70
C THR A 332 -2.26 -26.30 -23.45
N VAL A 333 -3.37 -26.71 -24.02
CA VAL A 333 -3.90 -28.07 -23.94
C VAL A 333 -3.94 -28.66 -25.35
N MET A 334 -3.34 -29.85 -25.52
CA MET A 334 -3.38 -30.58 -26.79
C MET A 334 -3.57 -32.07 -26.52
N ASP A 335 -4.55 -32.66 -27.21
CA ASP A 335 -4.85 -34.11 -27.13
C ASP A 335 -4.96 -34.61 -25.66
N GLY A 336 -5.57 -33.81 -24.77
CA GLY A 336 -5.78 -34.14 -23.35
C GLY A 336 -4.57 -33.90 -22.43
N LYS A 337 -3.44 -33.44 -22.97
CA LYS A 337 -2.22 -33.15 -22.20
C LYS A 337 -1.95 -31.66 -22.11
N VAL A 338 -1.37 -31.24 -20.98
CA VAL A 338 -0.93 -29.86 -20.81
C VAL A 338 0.47 -29.73 -21.40
N LEU A 339 0.64 -28.77 -22.30
CA LEU A 339 1.93 -28.43 -22.90
C LEU A 339 2.43 -27.13 -22.32
N LEU A 340 3.71 -27.10 -22.00
CA LEU A 340 4.43 -25.93 -21.53
C LEU A 340 5.63 -25.69 -22.43
N TYR A 341 5.83 -24.44 -22.84
CA TYR A 341 7.00 -24.04 -23.62
C TYR A 341 7.62 -22.74 -23.10
N GLY A 342 8.93 -22.81 -22.88
CA GLY A 342 9.82 -21.70 -22.57
C GLY A 342 9.51 -20.94 -21.27
N GLY A 343 9.73 -19.62 -21.31
CA GLY A 343 9.60 -18.72 -20.16
C GLY A 343 10.92 -18.15 -19.69
N VAL A 344 10.86 -17.49 -18.53
CA VAL A 344 12.02 -16.87 -17.87
C VAL A 344 12.19 -17.49 -16.49
N ASN A 345 13.40 -17.99 -16.19
CA ASN A 345 13.73 -18.49 -14.86
C ASN A 345 14.06 -17.36 -13.88
N HIS A 346 14.28 -17.69 -12.60
CA HIS A 346 14.61 -16.71 -11.55
C HIS A 346 15.90 -15.91 -11.81
N ARG A 347 16.78 -16.37 -12.71
CA ARG A 347 18.03 -15.69 -13.10
C ARG A 347 17.83 -14.74 -14.30
N GLY A 348 16.60 -14.60 -14.79
CA GLY A 348 16.31 -13.81 -16.00
C GLY A 348 16.71 -14.50 -17.30
N GLN A 349 17.07 -15.79 -17.28
CA GLN A 349 17.45 -16.53 -18.48
C GLN A 349 16.20 -17.04 -19.21
N MET A 350 16.17 -16.84 -20.52
CA MET A 350 15.12 -17.36 -21.41
C MET A 350 15.30 -18.86 -21.60
N LEU A 351 14.25 -19.63 -21.35
CA LEU A 351 14.24 -21.09 -21.43
C LEU A 351 13.74 -21.54 -22.81
N ASP A 352 14.46 -22.44 -23.48
CA ASP A 352 14.07 -23.07 -24.75
C ASP A 352 13.85 -24.57 -24.55
N ASP A 353 12.81 -24.87 -23.78
CA ASP A 353 12.44 -26.21 -23.35
C ASP A 353 10.93 -26.43 -23.55
N MET A 354 10.54 -27.67 -23.83
CA MET A 354 9.15 -28.09 -24.00
C MET A 354 8.86 -29.28 -23.12
N TYR A 355 7.80 -29.15 -22.34
CA TYR A 355 7.31 -30.18 -21.44
C TYR A 355 5.86 -30.52 -21.75
N THR A 356 5.52 -31.79 -21.57
CA THR A 356 4.14 -32.24 -21.53
C THR A 356 3.82 -32.82 -20.16
N PHE A 357 2.67 -32.47 -19.62
CA PHE A 357 2.11 -33.09 -18.42
C PHE A 357 0.96 -34.00 -18.82
N ASP A 358 1.11 -35.27 -18.49
CA ASP A 358 0.07 -36.27 -18.65
C ASP A 358 -0.84 -36.26 -17.42
N ILE A 359 -2.09 -35.83 -17.62
CA ILE A 359 -3.05 -35.62 -16.54
C ILE A 359 -3.46 -36.95 -15.89
N ASP A 360 -3.53 -38.04 -16.67
CA ASP A 360 -3.94 -39.35 -16.17
C ASP A 360 -2.80 -40.04 -15.42
N ALA A 361 -1.56 -39.91 -15.92
CA ALA A 361 -0.38 -40.51 -15.31
C ALA A 361 0.21 -39.68 -14.15
N GLY A 362 -0.14 -38.39 -14.05
CA GLY A 362 0.43 -37.45 -13.08
C GLY A 362 1.91 -37.18 -13.31
N GLU A 363 2.37 -37.25 -14.57
CA GLU A 363 3.80 -37.27 -14.92
C GLU A 363 4.16 -36.18 -15.93
N TRP A 364 5.21 -35.44 -15.62
CA TRP A 364 5.87 -34.53 -16.56
C TRP A 364 6.87 -35.30 -17.42
N THR A 365 6.90 -34.98 -18.71
CA THR A 365 7.88 -35.52 -19.66
C THR A 365 8.52 -34.37 -20.42
N CYS A 366 9.84 -34.32 -20.42
CA CYS A 366 10.58 -33.41 -21.29
C CYS A 366 10.51 -33.93 -22.74
N LEU A 367 9.93 -33.15 -23.65
CA LEU A 367 9.84 -33.50 -25.07
C LEU A 367 11.02 -32.94 -25.87
N TYR A 368 11.55 -31.80 -25.42
CA TYR A 368 12.62 -31.07 -26.08
C TYR A 368 13.30 -30.16 -25.06
N ALA A 369 14.63 -30.13 -25.06
CA ALA A 369 15.43 -29.17 -24.31
C ALA A 369 16.69 -28.85 -25.12
N SER A 370 16.97 -27.57 -25.31
CA SER A 370 18.20 -27.11 -25.98
C SER A 370 19.31 -26.85 -24.96
N ASP A 371 20.50 -27.39 -25.20
CA ASP A 371 21.73 -27.09 -24.42
C ASP A 371 22.24 -25.66 -24.66
N ALA A 372 21.80 -25.01 -25.74
CA ALA A 372 22.21 -23.66 -26.12
C ALA A 372 21.11 -22.65 -25.76
N GLY A 373 21.26 -21.97 -24.63
CA GLY A 373 20.46 -20.80 -24.30
C GLY A 373 20.65 -19.74 -25.39
N THR A 374 19.55 -19.31 -26.04
CA THR A 374 19.34 -17.98 -26.65
C THR A 374 18.06 -17.97 -27.49
N LEU A 375 16.90 -18.16 -26.84
CA LEU A 375 15.71 -17.48 -27.35
C LEU A 375 16.01 -15.97 -27.30
N ALA A 376 15.82 -15.28 -28.42
CA ALA A 376 16.11 -13.86 -28.48
C ALA A 376 15.20 -13.09 -27.50
N PRO A 377 15.67 -11.95 -26.95
CA PRO A 377 14.84 -11.11 -26.08
C PRO A 377 13.52 -10.75 -26.77
N ASN A 378 12.44 -10.62 -25.99
CA ASN A 378 11.09 -10.30 -26.49
C ASN A 378 10.50 -11.38 -27.43
N THR A 379 10.87 -12.65 -27.28
CA THR A 379 10.22 -13.73 -28.03
C THR A 379 8.80 -13.94 -27.52
N ILE A 380 7.84 -13.89 -28.44
CA ILE A 380 6.46 -14.27 -28.19
C ILE A 380 6.24 -15.66 -28.78
N SER A 381 5.63 -16.54 -27.98
CA SER A 381 5.33 -17.91 -28.37
C SER A 381 3.83 -18.13 -28.35
N SER A 382 3.31 -18.89 -29.32
CA SER A 382 1.90 -19.26 -29.33
C SER A 382 1.63 -20.50 -30.15
N PHE A 383 0.62 -21.24 -29.74
CA PHE A 383 0.20 -22.47 -30.39
C PHE A 383 -0.91 -22.20 -31.42
N VAL A 384 -0.74 -22.77 -32.60
CA VAL A 384 -1.76 -22.82 -33.66
C VAL A 384 -1.92 -24.27 -34.10
N GLN A 385 -3.01 -24.91 -33.70
CA GLN A 385 -3.23 -26.34 -33.96
C GLN A 385 -2.05 -27.18 -33.45
N LYS A 386 -1.46 -28.06 -34.29
CA LYS A 386 -0.29 -28.89 -33.98
C LYS A 386 1.04 -28.23 -34.36
N ARG A 387 1.10 -26.90 -34.30
CA ARG A 387 2.31 -26.10 -34.57
C ARG A 387 2.54 -25.09 -33.44
N LEU A 388 3.77 -25.00 -32.98
CA LEU A 388 4.23 -23.93 -32.10
C LEU A 388 4.98 -22.88 -32.93
N PHE A 389 4.55 -21.63 -32.81
CA PHE A 389 5.21 -20.49 -33.42
C PHE A 389 6.01 -19.73 -32.36
N THR A 390 7.27 -19.42 -32.67
CA THR A 390 8.11 -18.50 -31.89
C THR A 390 8.46 -17.32 -32.77
N ILE A 391 8.19 -16.12 -32.27
CA ILE A 391 8.27 -14.88 -33.02
C ILE A 391 9.12 -13.92 -32.21
N SER A 392 10.34 -13.66 -32.67
CA SER A 392 11.32 -12.88 -31.92
C SER A 392 11.66 -11.56 -32.60
N GLY A 393 11.97 -10.56 -31.78
CA GLY A 393 12.19 -9.19 -32.21
C GLY A 393 13.61 -8.71 -31.88
N ALA A 394 14.60 -9.19 -32.63
CA ALA A 394 16.00 -8.82 -32.39
C ALA A 394 16.39 -7.44 -32.98
N ARG A 395 15.61 -6.90 -33.93
CA ARG A 395 15.97 -5.73 -34.74
C ARG A 395 14.80 -4.78 -34.99
N SER A 396 14.09 -4.37 -33.94
CA SER A 396 12.97 -3.41 -33.92
C SER A 396 11.62 -3.89 -34.49
N THR A 397 11.56 -5.00 -35.22
CA THR A 397 10.34 -5.64 -35.74
C THR A 397 10.29 -7.13 -35.42
N TYR A 398 9.10 -7.74 -35.46
CA TYR A 398 8.89 -9.18 -35.29
C TYR A 398 9.14 -9.98 -36.59
N ASP A 399 10.38 -9.99 -37.07
CA ASP A 399 10.78 -10.55 -38.37
C ASP A 399 11.34 -11.99 -38.30
N ASP A 400 11.82 -12.46 -37.14
CA ASP A 400 12.31 -13.83 -36.97
C ASP A 400 11.21 -14.75 -36.45
N VAL A 401 10.53 -15.44 -37.36
CA VAL A 401 9.48 -16.40 -37.03
C VAL A 401 9.92 -17.83 -37.32
N ARG A 402 9.81 -18.69 -36.31
CA ARG A 402 10.14 -20.11 -36.40
C ARG A 402 8.93 -20.95 -36.01
N VAL A 403 8.82 -22.11 -36.66
CA VAL A 403 7.72 -23.05 -36.45
C VAL A 403 8.26 -24.42 -36.08
N LEU A 404 7.64 -25.01 -35.06
CA LEU A 404 7.88 -26.37 -34.61
C LEU A 404 6.62 -27.22 -34.86
N GLU A 405 6.76 -28.31 -35.62
CA GLU A 405 5.67 -29.24 -35.91
C GLU A 405 5.71 -30.45 -34.97
N PHE A 406 4.61 -30.71 -34.25
CA PHE A 406 4.57 -31.77 -33.24
C PHE A 406 4.79 -33.19 -33.81
N GLY A 407 4.37 -33.46 -35.05
CA GLY A 407 4.56 -34.78 -35.68
C GLY A 407 6.03 -35.20 -35.78
N LYS A 408 6.94 -34.24 -36.03
CA LYS A 408 8.38 -34.51 -36.13
C LYS A 408 8.99 -34.98 -34.81
N ILE A 409 8.46 -34.54 -33.67
CA ILE A 409 8.96 -34.90 -32.34
C ILE A 409 8.50 -36.31 -31.94
N PHE A 410 7.24 -36.66 -32.22
CA PHE A 410 6.68 -37.97 -31.85
C PHE A 410 7.19 -39.13 -32.73
N ASP A 411 7.36 -38.93 -34.04
CA ASP A 411 7.85 -39.97 -34.97
C ASP A 411 9.32 -40.36 -34.71
N GLN A 412 10.08 -39.50 -34.03
CA GLN A 412 11.49 -39.72 -33.75
C GLN A 412 11.77 -40.64 -32.54
N ASN A 413 10.74 -41.14 -31.85
CA ASN A 413 10.88 -41.82 -30.55
C ASN A 413 10.83 -43.38 -30.55
N SER A 414 10.94 -44.09 -31.70
CA SER A 414 11.00 -45.56 -31.70
C SER A 414 12.41 -46.10 -31.39
N PHE A 415 12.63 -46.51 -30.13
CA PHE A 415 13.93 -46.91 -29.56
C PHE A 415 14.62 -48.11 -30.27
N TYR A 416 13.93 -49.24 -30.45
CA TYR A 416 14.57 -50.51 -30.86
C TYR A 416 15.06 -50.59 -32.33
N PRO A 417 14.34 -50.08 -33.35
CA PRO A 417 14.82 -50.09 -34.73
C PRO A 417 16.03 -49.17 -34.95
N LYS A 418 16.08 -48.03 -34.26
CA LYS A 418 17.23 -47.11 -34.29
C LYS A 418 18.45 -47.72 -33.61
N MET A 419 18.25 -48.44 -32.50
CA MET A 419 19.31 -49.19 -31.83
C MET A 419 19.90 -50.27 -32.76
N ALA A 420 19.08 -51.00 -33.51
CA ALA A 420 19.56 -52.01 -34.46
C ALA A 420 20.38 -51.43 -35.62
N LEU A 421 19.94 -50.30 -36.19
CA LEU A 421 20.66 -49.59 -37.25
C LEU A 421 22.00 -49.04 -36.74
N LYS A 422 22.02 -48.49 -35.52
CA LYS A 422 23.23 -47.94 -34.91
C LYS A 422 24.26 -49.01 -34.58
N VAL A 423 23.82 -50.17 -34.08
CA VAL A 423 24.69 -51.34 -33.83
C VAL A 423 25.35 -51.82 -35.13
N ALA A 424 24.64 -51.81 -36.25
CA ALA A 424 25.21 -52.19 -37.55
C ALA A 424 26.23 -51.17 -38.08
N GLU A 425 25.95 -49.87 -37.96
CA GLU A 425 26.87 -48.79 -38.37
C GLU A 425 28.17 -48.81 -37.56
N GLU A 426 28.07 -48.96 -36.24
CA GLU A 426 29.23 -48.99 -35.35
C GLU A 426 30.10 -50.23 -35.60
N LEU A 427 29.49 -51.37 -35.90
CA LEU A 427 30.21 -52.59 -36.24
C LEU A 427 30.96 -52.47 -37.59
N GLU A 428 30.36 -51.81 -38.59
CA GLU A 428 31.02 -51.58 -39.87
C GLU A 428 32.18 -50.58 -39.75
N ALA A 429 32.02 -49.53 -38.94
CA ALA A 429 33.07 -48.58 -38.63
C ALA A 429 34.25 -49.25 -37.92
N LEU A 430 33.97 -50.16 -36.98
CA LEU A 430 34.98 -50.94 -36.27
C LEU A 430 35.77 -51.84 -37.24
N HIS A 431 35.09 -52.57 -38.12
CA HIS A 431 35.74 -53.41 -39.15
C HIS A 431 36.67 -52.62 -40.09
N ARG A 432 36.24 -51.40 -40.47
CA ARG A 432 37.03 -50.52 -41.34
C ARG A 432 38.31 -50.07 -40.62
N PHE A 433 38.18 -49.62 -39.37
CA PHE A 433 39.31 -49.20 -38.56
C PHE A 433 40.31 -50.33 -38.30
N GLU A 434 39.85 -51.54 -37.98
CA GLU A 434 40.70 -52.71 -37.76
C GLU A 434 41.50 -53.08 -39.02
N SER A 435 40.83 -53.05 -40.19
CA SER A 435 41.46 -53.39 -41.47
C SER A 435 42.50 -52.36 -41.91
N GLU A 436 42.21 -51.06 -41.75
CA GLU A 436 43.17 -49.99 -42.01
C GLU A 436 44.35 -50.03 -41.03
N SER A 437 44.08 -50.30 -39.75
CA SER A 437 45.12 -50.40 -38.72
C SER A 437 46.08 -51.55 -39.00
N LEU A 438 45.57 -52.72 -39.40
CA LEU A 438 46.40 -53.86 -39.73
C LEU A 438 47.30 -53.61 -40.96
N ASN A 439 46.79 -52.88 -41.96
CA ASN A 439 47.55 -52.46 -43.13
C ASN A 439 48.69 -51.50 -42.78
N HIS A 440 48.42 -50.50 -41.93
CA HIS A 440 49.42 -49.51 -41.52
C HIS A 440 50.46 -50.09 -40.56
N LEU A 441 50.08 -50.98 -39.64
CA LEU A 441 50.99 -51.64 -38.70
C LEU A 441 51.88 -52.72 -39.36
N SER A 442 51.61 -53.07 -40.62
CA SER A 442 52.43 -54.01 -41.40
C SER A 442 53.57 -53.30 -42.17
N ILE A 443 53.62 -51.96 -42.14
CA ILE A 443 54.64 -51.16 -42.81
C ILE A 443 55.94 -51.17 -41.98
N ASP A 444 57.07 -51.40 -42.65
CA ASP A 444 58.41 -51.31 -42.04
C ASP A 444 59.01 -49.92 -42.31
N PRO A 445 59.18 -49.06 -41.29
CA PRO A 445 59.72 -47.70 -41.46
C PRO A 445 61.17 -47.66 -41.96
N ASN A 446 61.94 -48.75 -41.83
CA ASN A 446 63.36 -48.78 -42.19
C ASN A 446 63.62 -48.96 -43.69
N LYS A 447 62.59 -49.31 -44.48
CA LYS A 447 62.72 -49.60 -45.92
C LYS A 447 62.64 -48.35 -46.82
N GLY A 448 62.55 -47.14 -46.25
CA GLY A 448 62.54 -45.91 -47.03
C GLY A 448 63.91 -45.56 -47.62
N ASP A 449 63.95 -45.18 -48.90
CA ASP A 449 65.20 -44.84 -49.63
C ASP A 449 65.90 -43.55 -49.15
N SER A 450 65.22 -42.71 -48.35
CA SER A 450 65.73 -41.44 -47.82
C SER A 450 65.24 -41.18 -46.39
N GLU A 451 65.93 -40.32 -45.64
CA GLU A 451 65.52 -39.96 -44.27
C GLU A 451 64.10 -39.36 -44.21
N GLU A 452 63.70 -38.58 -45.22
CA GLU A 452 62.34 -38.02 -45.33
C GLU A 452 61.28 -39.10 -45.58
N LYS A 453 61.54 -40.06 -46.47
CA LYS A 453 60.63 -41.19 -46.70
C LYS A 453 60.53 -42.09 -45.47
N GLN A 454 61.63 -42.31 -44.75
CA GLN A 454 61.63 -43.06 -43.48
C GLN A 454 60.80 -42.34 -42.42
N ARG A 455 60.87 -41.01 -42.35
CA ARG A 455 60.03 -40.18 -41.46
C ARG A 455 58.55 -40.28 -41.83
N ASP A 456 58.20 -40.17 -43.11
CA ASP A 456 56.80 -40.20 -43.55
C ASP A 456 56.16 -41.59 -43.36
N LEU A 457 56.93 -42.67 -43.57
CA LEU A 457 56.51 -44.03 -43.24
C LEU A 457 56.37 -44.23 -41.72
N LEU A 458 57.29 -43.67 -40.92
CA LEU A 458 57.22 -43.71 -39.47
C LEU A 458 56.03 -42.91 -38.92
N LEU A 459 55.70 -41.75 -39.49
CA LEU A 459 54.54 -40.94 -39.09
C LEU A 459 53.23 -41.70 -39.29
N LYS A 460 53.09 -42.45 -40.40
CA LYS A 460 51.92 -43.30 -40.66
C LYS A 460 51.81 -44.46 -39.67
N VAL A 461 52.93 -45.12 -39.35
CA VAL A 461 52.97 -46.23 -38.39
C VAL A 461 52.73 -45.73 -36.97
N ASN A 462 53.39 -44.66 -36.53
CA ASN A 462 53.24 -44.10 -35.18
C ASN A 462 51.87 -43.46 -34.96
N SER A 463 51.28 -42.81 -35.97
CA SER A 463 49.88 -42.34 -35.89
C SER A 463 48.94 -43.51 -35.62
N CYS A 464 49.11 -44.63 -36.33
CA CYS A 464 48.31 -45.83 -36.13
C CYS A 464 48.55 -46.50 -34.76
N ILE A 465 49.79 -46.54 -34.27
CA ILE A 465 50.13 -47.07 -32.94
C ILE A 465 49.53 -46.19 -31.84
N TYR A 466 49.55 -44.87 -32.01
CA TYR A 466 48.95 -43.92 -31.09
C TYR A 466 47.43 -44.05 -31.05
N ASP A 467 46.77 -44.09 -32.22
CA ASP A 467 45.33 -44.34 -32.33
C ASP A 467 44.94 -45.66 -31.67
N PHE A 468 45.72 -46.73 -31.90
CA PHE A 468 45.53 -48.02 -31.25
C PHE A 468 45.62 -47.91 -29.72
N LYS A 469 46.64 -47.25 -29.18
CA LYS A 469 46.85 -47.11 -27.72
C LYS A 469 45.75 -46.29 -27.03
N MET A 470 45.33 -45.20 -27.65
CA MET A 470 44.29 -44.31 -27.11
C MET A 470 42.90 -44.92 -27.21
N LYS A 471 42.58 -45.57 -28.35
CA LYS A 471 41.24 -46.11 -28.61
C LYS A 471 41.07 -47.54 -28.12
N SER A 472 42.14 -48.29 -27.79
CA SER A 472 42.02 -49.71 -27.42
C SER A 472 41.06 -49.98 -26.25
N PRO A 473 41.11 -49.27 -25.10
CA PRO A 473 40.18 -49.52 -23.99
C PRO A 473 38.72 -49.22 -24.38
N ALA A 474 38.52 -48.18 -25.19
CA ALA A 474 37.20 -47.78 -25.68
C ALA A 474 36.65 -48.77 -26.71
N ILE A 475 37.50 -49.29 -27.61
CA ILE A 475 37.14 -50.31 -28.59
C ILE A 475 36.84 -51.64 -27.89
N ASP A 476 37.61 -52.02 -26.87
CA ASP A 476 37.32 -53.22 -26.06
C ASP A 476 35.94 -53.11 -25.38
N LEU A 477 35.66 -51.97 -24.75
CA LEU A 477 34.36 -51.70 -24.16
C LEU A 477 33.25 -51.65 -25.23
N GLN A 478 33.50 -51.04 -26.39
CA GLN A 478 32.54 -50.96 -27.49
C GLN A 478 32.20 -52.35 -28.03
N ILE A 479 33.19 -53.25 -28.12
CA ILE A 479 32.97 -54.65 -28.52
C ILE A 479 32.07 -55.36 -27.49
N ASP A 480 32.29 -55.17 -26.19
CA ASP A 480 31.46 -55.78 -25.16
C ASP A 480 30.03 -55.23 -25.17
N VAL A 481 29.87 -53.91 -25.30
CA VAL A 481 28.55 -53.28 -25.36
C VAL A 481 27.79 -53.65 -26.63
N LEU A 482 28.45 -53.74 -27.78
CA LEU A 482 27.83 -54.20 -29.03
C LEU A 482 27.35 -55.66 -28.90
N LYS A 483 28.08 -56.54 -28.21
CA LYS A 483 27.61 -57.92 -27.92
C LYS A 483 26.35 -57.92 -27.07
N ASP A 484 26.32 -57.12 -26.01
CA ASP A 484 25.16 -57.01 -25.12
C ASP A 484 23.95 -56.40 -25.85
N CYS A 485 24.17 -55.40 -26.70
CA CYS A 485 23.13 -54.77 -27.53
C CYS A 485 22.55 -55.74 -28.55
N ILE A 486 23.38 -56.53 -29.25
CA ILE A 486 22.92 -57.59 -30.16
C ILE A 486 22.08 -58.63 -29.40
N GLY A 487 22.52 -59.03 -28.19
CA GLY A 487 21.77 -59.93 -27.32
C GLY A 487 20.42 -59.37 -26.84
N LEU A 488 20.35 -58.08 -26.53
CA LEU A 488 19.12 -57.38 -26.14
C LEU A 488 18.13 -57.25 -27.31
N LEU A 489 18.63 -56.95 -28.52
CA LEU A 489 17.81 -56.84 -29.74
C LEU A 489 17.24 -58.21 -30.15
N ALA A 490 18.03 -59.28 -30.02
CA ALA A 490 17.57 -60.64 -30.26
C ALA A 490 16.46 -61.08 -29.28
N LYS A 491 16.57 -60.73 -27.99
CA LYS A 491 15.52 -61.00 -26.98
C LYS A 491 14.21 -60.26 -27.25
N ASN A 492 14.25 -59.12 -27.93
CA ASN A 492 13.08 -58.29 -28.26
C ASN A 492 12.52 -58.57 -29.68
N GLY A 493 12.90 -59.67 -30.31
CA GLY A 493 12.30 -60.15 -31.57
C GLY A 493 12.82 -59.49 -32.85
N ILE A 494 13.94 -58.75 -32.80
CA ILE A 494 14.59 -58.17 -33.98
C ILE A 494 15.68 -59.13 -34.48
N ASN A 495 15.60 -59.55 -35.75
CA ASN A 495 16.55 -60.50 -36.35
C ASN A 495 17.90 -59.82 -36.62
N MET A 496 18.97 -60.26 -35.93
CA MET A 496 20.33 -59.74 -36.01
C MET A 496 21.39 -60.79 -36.38
N GLU A 497 20.99 -61.92 -36.97
CA GLU A 497 21.85 -63.09 -37.24
C GLU A 497 23.07 -62.75 -38.14
N LYS A 498 22.89 -61.85 -39.12
CA LYS A 498 23.98 -61.35 -39.97
C LYS A 498 24.99 -60.49 -39.20
N THR A 499 24.51 -59.66 -38.28
CA THR A 499 25.31 -58.73 -37.47
C THR A 499 26.10 -59.49 -36.40
N GLU A 500 25.60 -60.62 -35.92
CA GLU A 500 26.29 -61.51 -34.98
C GLU A 500 27.51 -62.21 -35.62
N ILE A 501 27.40 -62.63 -36.89
CA ILE A 501 28.54 -63.19 -37.63
C ILE A 501 29.62 -62.13 -37.85
N GLN A 502 29.21 -60.92 -38.27
CA GLN A 502 30.12 -59.78 -38.44
C GLN A 502 30.82 -59.41 -37.12
N MET A 503 30.15 -59.60 -35.98
CA MET A 503 30.72 -59.32 -34.67
C MET A 503 31.88 -60.26 -34.32
N ASN A 504 31.73 -61.56 -34.60
CA ASN A 504 32.81 -62.52 -34.36
C ASN A 504 34.02 -62.25 -35.26
N GLU A 505 33.81 -61.86 -36.52
CA GLU A 505 34.90 -61.48 -37.42
C GLU A 505 35.67 -60.23 -36.95
N ALA A 506 34.99 -59.25 -36.33
CA ALA A 506 35.64 -58.05 -35.78
C ALA A 506 36.54 -58.42 -34.58
N VAL A 507 36.05 -59.29 -33.69
CA VAL A 507 36.81 -59.77 -32.53
C VAL A 507 38.13 -60.44 -32.96
N ASP A 508 38.11 -61.27 -34.00
CA ASP A 508 39.30 -61.94 -34.52
C ASP A 508 40.30 -60.96 -35.15
N LYS A 509 39.83 -59.98 -35.92
CA LYS A 509 40.68 -58.95 -36.53
C LYS A 509 41.29 -58.02 -35.49
N TRP A 510 40.53 -57.62 -34.47
CA TRP A 510 41.03 -56.83 -33.36
C TRP A 510 42.15 -57.54 -32.59
N ALA A 511 42.01 -58.85 -32.38
CA ALA A 511 43.08 -59.67 -31.78
C ALA A 511 44.35 -59.68 -32.65
N ALA A 512 44.22 -59.70 -33.99
CA ALA A 512 45.35 -59.59 -34.90
C ALA A 512 46.05 -58.21 -34.82
N VAL A 513 45.27 -57.12 -34.74
CA VAL A 513 45.79 -55.75 -34.54
C VAL A 513 46.57 -55.64 -33.22
N LYS A 514 46.02 -56.19 -32.12
CA LYS A 514 46.69 -56.24 -30.80
C LYS A 514 48.04 -56.97 -30.84
N LYS A 515 48.17 -58.01 -31.66
CA LYS A 515 49.42 -58.77 -31.83
C LYS A 515 50.44 -58.03 -32.70
N GLN A 516 49.99 -57.32 -33.73
CA GLN A 516 50.87 -56.63 -34.70
C GLN A 516 51.41 -55.28 -34.18
N ALA A 517 50.63 -54.56 -33.37
CA ALA A 517 51.02 -53.25 -32.83
C ALA A 517 52.37 -53.20 -32.07
N PRO A 518 52.70 -54.12 -31.13
CA PRO A 518 54.00 -54.11 -30.47
C PRO A 518 55.17 -54.45 -31.43
N ILE A 519 54.93 -55.29 -32.44
CA ILE A 519 55.93 -55.66 -33.45
C ILE A 519 56.30 -54.45 -34.31
N ALA A 520 55.29 -53.68 -34.76
CA ALA A 520 55.49 -52.46 -35.54
C ALA A 520 56.26 -51.39 -34.75
N LYS A 521 55.99 -51.27 -33.44
CA LYS A 521 56.68 -50.36 -32.54
C LYS A 521 58.17 -50.69 -32.41
N ASP A 522 58.51 -51.97 -32.26
CA ASP A 522 59.92 -52.39 -32.14
C ASP A 522 60.70 -52.19 -33.44
N LEU A 523 60.07 -52.40 -34.61
CA LEU A 523 60.68 -52.13 -35.91
C LEU A 523 61.02 -50.64 -36.12
N GLY A 524 60.17 -49.72 -35.65
CA GLY A 524 60.31 -48.27 -35.87
C GLY A 524 61.22 -47.54 -34.88
N LYS A 525 61.73 -48.21 -33.84
CA LYS A 525 62.34 -47.59 -32.66
C LYS A 525 63.54 -46.68 -32.97
N THR A 526 64.45 -47.11 -33.84
CA THR A 526 65.67 -46.34 -34.18
C THR A 526 65.36 -45.05 -34.93
N VAL A 527 64.40 -45.08 -35.86
CA VAL A 527 63.95 -43.89 -36.61
C VAL A 527 63.15 -42.97 -35.69
N GLN A 528 62.38 -43.53 -34.75
CA GLN A 528 61.59 -42.80 -33.76
C GLN A 528 62.45 -41.98 -32.79
N GLU A 529 63.51 -42.55 -32.23
CA GLU A 529 64.41 -41.84 -31.30
C GLU A 529 65.12 -40.65 -31.97
N ARG A 530 65.55 -40.79 -33.23
CA ARG A 530 66.20 -39.72 -34.01
C ARG A 530 65.26 -38.54 -34.28
N GLU A 531 64.06 -38.81 -34.77
CA GLU A 531 63.10 -37.75 -35.16
C GLU A 531 62.44 -37.10 -33.93
N ALA A 532 62.19 -37.86 -32.86
CA ALA A 532 61.68 -37.32 -31.59
C ALA A 532 62.63 -36.27 -30.99
N PHE A 533 63.95 -36.47 -31.08
CA PHE A 533 64.94 -35.49 -30.60
C PHE A 533 64.90 -34.17 -31.39
N LYS A 534 64.78 -34.25 -32.73
CA LYS A 534 64.66 -33.06 -33.60
C LYS A 534 63.39 -32.26 -33.30
N ILE A 535 62.26 -32.95 -33.12
CA ILE A 535 60.96 -32.32 -32.87
C ILE A 535 60.94 -31.65 -31.48
N LYS A 536 61.49 -32.29 -30.44
CA LYS A 536 61.60 -31.67 -29.10
C LYS A 536 62.40 -30.36 -29.14
N LYS A 537 63.54 -30.34 -29.84
CA LYS A 537 64.35 -29.12 -30.02
C LYS A 537 63.61 -28.02 -30.79
N ASN A 538 62.80 -28.39 -31.78
CA ASN A 538 61.99 -27.42 -32.52
C ASN A 538 60.87 -26.82 -31.65
N ILE A 539 60.26 -27.61 -30.78
CA ILE A 539 59.25 -27.15 -29.81
C ILE A 539 59.88 -26.15 -28.81
N GLU A 540 61.05 -26.46 -28.26
CA GLU A 540 61.77 -25.54 -27.35
C GLU A 540 62.14 -24.22 -28.04
N ASN A 541 62.60 -24.27 -29.29
CA ASN A 541 62.90 -23.07 -30.06
C ASN A 541 61.64 -22.23 -30.36
N PHE A 542 60.53 -22.90 -30.67
CA PHE A 542 59.24 -22.26 -30.93
C PHE A 542 58.70 -21.59 -29.66
N GLU A 543 58.74 -22.27 -28.51
CA GLU A 543 58.32 -21.74 -27.21
C GLU A 543 59.07 -20.47 -26.85
N ASN A 544 60.39 -20.45 -27.00
CA ASN A 544 61.21 -19.26 -26.75
C ASN A 544 60.86 -18.10 -27.69
N ARG A 545 60.53 -18.39 -28.94
CA ARG A 545 60.13 -17.38 -29.93
C ARG A 545 58.75 -16.80 -29.61
N VAL A 546 57.79 -17.62 -29.20
CA VAL A 546 56.45 -17.17 -28.76
C VAL A 546 56.55 -16.29 -27.50
N LYS A 547 57.39 -16.67 -26.52
CA LYS A 547 57.66 -15.82 -25.34
C LYS A 547 58.29 -14.48 -25.69
N THR A 548 59.23 -14.48 -26.65
CA THR A 548 59.85 -13.23 -27.15
C THR A 548 58.82 -12.34 -27.83
N TYR A 549 57.97 -12.92 -28.67
CA TYR A 549 56.88 -12.21 -29.35
C TYR A 549 55.86 -11.63 -28.36
N ALA A 550 55.49 -12.37 -27.31
CA ALA A 550 54.59 -11.87 -26.27
C ALA A 550 55.15 -10.64 -25.52
N PHE A 551 56.47 -10.62 -25.28
CA PHE A 551 57.13 -9.45 -24.70
C PHE A 551 57.11 -8.23 -25.64
N GLU A 552 57.37 -8.45 -26.94
CA GLU A 552 57.29 -7.38 -27.95
C GLU A 552 55.87 -6.86 -28.14
N PHE A 553 54.87 -7.77 -28.12
CA PHE A 553 53.45 -7.44 -28.19
C PHE A 553 53.05 -6.43 -27.09
N SER A 554 53.46 -6.67 -25.83
CA SER A 554 53.14 -5.80 -24.70
C SER A 554 53.67 -4.35 -24.80
N LYS A 555 54.63 -4.10 -25.70
CA LYS A 555 55.26 -2.79 -25.92
C LYS A 555 54.81 -2.09 -27.20
N LYS A 556 53.91 -2.70 -27.98
CA LYS A 556 53.41 -2.08 -29.22
C LYS A 556 52.55 -0.85 -28.89
N PRO A 557 52.50 0.16 -29.79
CA PRO A 557 51.76 1.41 -29.56
C PRO A 557 50.23 1.25 -29.50
N LEU A 558 49.71 0.03 -29.48
CA LEU A 558 48.28 -0.28 -29.40
C LEU A 558 47.65 0.08 -28.04
N PHE A 559 48.46 0.19 -26.98
CA PHE A 559 48.01 0.40 -25.60
C PHE A 559 48.04 1.86 -25.14
N ASP A 560 48.50 2.77 -26.01
CA ASP A 560 48.62 4.20 -25.75
C ASP A 560 47.48 4.98 -26.43
N TYR A 561 46.85 5.91 -25.70
CA TYR A 561 45.78 6.75 -26.25
C TYR A 561 46.27 7.65 -27.40
N THR A 562 47.54 8.05 -27.36
CA THR A 562 48.15 9.00 -28.32
C THR A 562 48.25 8.45 -29.75
N THR A 563 48.09 7.14 -29.93
CA THR A 563 48.07 6.47 -31.23
C THR A 563 46.84 6.82 -32.07
N GLY A 564 45.72 7.15 -31.44
CA GLY A 564 44.46 7.46 -32.12
C GLY A 564 43.74 6.23 -32.70
N VAL A 565 42.47 6.42 -33.03
CA VAL A 565 41.54 5.34 -33.44
C VAL A 565 41.95 4.70 -34.78
N ASP A 566 42.19 5.47 -35.83
CA ASP A 566 42.52 4.93 -37.16
C ASP A 566 43.87 4.17 -37.23
N PRO A 567 44.95 4.68 -36.60
CA PRO A 567 46.22 3.94 -36.56
C PRO A 567 46.15 2.69 -35.67
N ALA A 568 45.31 2.69 -34.62
CA ALA A 568 45.11 1.52 -33.77
C ALA A 568 44.49 0.35 -34.55
N TYR A 569 43.44 0.58 -35.35
CA TYR A 569 42.83 -0.46 -36.20
C TYR A 569 43.82 -1.08 -37.19
N THR A 570 44.65 -0.25 -37.81
CA THR A 570 45.67 -0.69 -38.77
C THR A 570 46.72 -1.57 -38.08
N ASN A 571 47.08 -1.26 -36.83
CA ASN A 571 48.02 -2.05 -36.05
C ASN A 571 47.41 -3.38 -35.57
N VAL A 572 46.12 -3.42 -35.17
CA VAL A 572 45.42 -4.69 -34.85
C VAL A 572 45.44 -5.64 -36.05
N ALA A 573 45.16 -5.15 -37.25
CA ALA A 573 45.16 -5.97 -38.46
C ALA A 573 46.53 -6.62 -38.74
N LYS A 574 47.61 -5.86 -38.58
CA LYS A 574 48.99 -6.37 -38.74
C LYS A 574 49.34 -7.44 -37.70
N ILE A 575 49.01 -7.19 -36.43
CA ILE A 575 49.29 -8.14 -35.33
C ILE A 575 48.49 -9.43 -35.50
N ARG A 576 47.25 -9.33 -36.00
CA ARG A 576 46.41 -10.51 -36.30
C ARG A 576 47.04 -11.38 -37.39
N GLU A 577 47.63 -10.78 -38.42
CA GLU A 577 48.35 -11.52 -39.47
C GLU A 577 49.62 -12.21 -38.93
N GLU A 578 50.36 -11.55 -38.04
CA GLU A 578 51.53 -12.11 -37.36
C GLU A 578 51.16 -13.32 -36.47
N LEU A 579 50.06 -13.20 -35.70
CA LEU A 579 49.57 -14.30 -34.85
C LEU A 579 49.06 -15.50 -35.66
N LEU A 580 48.37 -15.28 -36.79
CA LEU A 580 47.91 -16.37 -37.66
C LEU A 580 49.07 -17.20 -38.23
N LYS A 581 50.22 -16.57 -38.51
CA LYS A 581 51.44 -17.28 -38.94
C LYS A 581 51.99 -18.18 -37.83
N LEU A 582 51.98 -17.69 -36.59
CA LEU A 582 52.37 -18.48 -35.41
C LEU A 582 51.36 -19.62 -35.13
N ASP A 583 50.07 -19.42 -35.38
CA ASP A 583 49.02 -20.44 -35.18
C ASP A 583 49.23 -21.63 -36.12
N SER A 584 49.54 -21.36 -37.39
CA SER A 584 49.83 -22.41 -38.38
C SER A 584 51.03 -23.27 -37.96
N GLU A 585 52.12 -22.64 -37.52
CA GLU A 585 53.34 -23.35 -37.12
C GLU A 585 53.17 -24.11 -35.79
N MET A 586 52.38 -23.56 -34.85
CA MET A 586 52.01 -24.26 -33.62
C MET A 586 51.16 -25.49 -33.90
N ALA A 587 50.22 -25.43 -34.86
CA ALA A 587 49.38 -26.56 -35.24
C ALA A 587 50.21 -27.71 -35.83
N ASP A 588 51.19 -27.39 -36.68
CA ASP A 588 52.12 -28.37 -37.25
C ASP A 588 52.96 -29.04 -36.15
N LEU A 589 53.56 -28.27 -35.24
CA LEU A 589 54.32 -28.81 -34.11
C LEU A 589 53.45 -29.62 -33.14
N ALA A 590 52.21 -29.21 -32.90
CA ALA A 590 51.25 -29.91 -32.04
C ALA A 590 50.87 -31.28 -32.61
N SER A 591 50.72 -31.38 -33.93
CA SER A 591 50.49 -32.64 -34.60
C SER A 591 51.67 -33.61 -34.39
N TYR A 592 52.90 -33.11 -34.51
CA TYR A 592 54.11 -33.90 -34.29
C TYR A 592 54.28 -34.32 -32.81
N ALA A 593 54.05 -33.41 -31.86
CA ALA A 593 54.15 -33.74 -30.43
C ALA A 593 53.14 -34.82 -29.98
N ARG A 594 51.94 -34.83 -30.57
CA ARG A 594 50.93 -35.87 -30.34
C ARG A 594 51.38 -37.23 -30.88
N ILE A 595 51.83 -37.28 -32.14
CA ILE A 595 52.24 -38.52 -32.81
C ILE A 595 53.43 -39.19 -32.12
N PHE A 596 54.33 -38.40 -31.51
CA PHE A 596 55.51 -38.92 -30.80
C PHE A 596 55.35 -39.02 -29.27
N GLU A 597 54.13 -38.92 -28.74
CA GLU A 597 53.78 -39.11 -27.32
C GLU A 597 54.41 -38.10 -26.32
N PHE A 598 54.54 -36.82 -26.71
CA PHE A 598 54.94 -35.74 -25.79
C PHE A 598 54.12 -34.44 -25.98
N PRO A 599 52.77 -34.49 -25.99
CA PRO A 599 51.92 -33.32 -26.25
C PRO A 599 52.14 -32.17 -25.25
N ASP A 600 52.50 -32.50 -24.01
CA ASP A 600 52.65 -31.55 -22.90
C ASP A 600 53.74 -30.50 -23.14
N LEU A 601 54.71 -30.78 -24.02
CA LEU A 601 55.80 -29.84 -24.34
C LEU A 601 55.33 -28.60 -25.11
N ILE A 602 54.12 -28.62 -25.69
CA ILE A 602 53.57 -27.48 -26.46
C ILE A 602 52.65 -26.60 -25.63
N ASP A 603 52.10 -27.11 -24.52
CA ASP A 603 51.15 -26.38 -23.70
C ASP A 603 51.68 -25.03 -23.18
N PRO A 604 52.98 -24.88 -22.80
CA PRO A 604 53.53 -23.57 -22.44
C PRO A 604 53.49 -22.55 -23.59
N ALA A 605 53.76 -22.97 -24.83
CA ALA A 605 53.70 -22.09 -25.99
C ALA A 605 52.24 -21.73 -26.35
N ARG A 606 51.33 -22.71 -26.26
CA ARG A 606 49.89 -22.52 -26.48
C ARG A 606 49.29 -21.51 -25.51
N ALA A 607 49.60 -21.63 -24.22
CA ALA A 607 49.09 -20.74 -23.18
C ALA A 607 49.50 -19.27 -23.41
N VAL A 608 50.75 -19.03 -23.86
CA VAL A 608 51.24 -17.68 -24.17
C VAL A 608 50.56 -17.12 -25.43
N GLN A 609 50.30 -17.95 -26.42
CA GLN A 609 49.70 -17.55 -27.69
C GLN A 609 48.18 -17.27 -27.57
N GLU A 610 47.45 -18.11 -26.85
CA GLU A 610 46.03 -17.89 -26.51
C GLU A 610 45.86 -16.59 -25.70
N ARG A 611 46.78 -16.32 -24.77
CA ARG A 611 46.81 -15.06 -24.04
C ARG A 611 46.98 -13.86 -24.98
N CYS A 612 47.90 -13.91 -25.94
CA CYS A 612 48.11 -12.81 -26.90
C CYS A 612 46.86 -12.56 -27.78
N HIS A 613 46.15 -13.62 -28.19
CA HIS A 613 44.89 -13.50 -28.94
C HIS A 613 43.78 -12.85 -28.09
N SER A 614 43.65 -13.29 -26.84
CA SER A 614 42.68 -12.72 -25.89
C SER A 614 42.98 -11.24 -25.63
N GLU A 615 44.23 -10.89 -25.32
CA GLU A 615 44.67 -9.51 -25.09
C GLU A 615 44.46 -8.62 -26.34
N LEU A 616 44.71 -9.13 -27.55
CA LEU A 616 44.45 -8.39 -28.80
C LEU A 616 42.95 -8.15 -29.02
N GLN A 617 42.11 -9.17 -28.79
CA GLN A 617 40.66 -9.05 -28.95
C GLN A 617 40.07 -8.05 -27.95
N MET A 618 40.49 -8.12 -26.69
CA MET A 618 40.09 -7.15 -25.67
C MET A 618 40.52 -5.73 -26.03
N THR A 619 41.73 -5.56 -26.59
CA THR A 619 42.22 -4.23 -26.99
C THR A 619 41.45 -3.67 -28.19
N LEU A 620 41.05 -4.51 -29.14
CA LEU A 620 40.17 -4.09 -30.24
C LEU A 620 38.79 -3.63 -29.72
N GLN A 621 38.21 -4.35 -28.76
CA GLN A 621 36.96 -3.96 -28.10
C GLN A 621 37.08 -2.61 -27.38
N LEU A 622 38.22 -2.36 -26.72
CA LEU A 622 38.51 -1.06 -26.11
C LEU A 622 38.52 0.06 -27.16
N TRP A 623 39.19 -0.13 -28.30
CA TRP A 623 39.25 0.89 -29.35
C TRP A 623 37.90 1.15 -30.03
N HIS A 624 37.05 0.12 -30.21
CA HIS A 624 35.66 0.30 -30.65
C HIS A 624 34.88 1.19 -29.67
N MET A 625 35.08 0.96 -28.37
CA MET A 625 34.41 1.71 -27.33
C MET A 625 34.93 3.15 -27.22
N ILE A 626 36.24 3.37 -27.39
CA ILE A 626 36.84 4.72 -27.44
C ILE A 626 36.29 5.52 -28.63
N ASP A 627 36.19 4.90 -29.80
CA ASP A 627 35.63 5.55 -31.00
C ASP A 627 34.16 5.97 -30.78
N PHE A 628 33.36 5.04 -30.24
CA PHE A 628 31.96 5.32 -29.90
C PHE A 628 31.81 6.42 -28.84
N ILE A 629 32.61 6.40 -27.77
CA ILE A 629 32.61 7.42 -26.72
C ILE A 629 33.00 8.78 -27.31
N ASN A 630 34.05 8.85 -28.14
CA ASN A 630 34.47 10.09 -28.76
C ASN A 630 33.40 10.66 -29.70
N PHE A 631 32.71 9.80 -30.45
CA PHE A 631 31.60 10.19 -31.32
C PHE A 631 30.43 10.78 -30.50
N GLN A 632 29.96 10.06 -29.48
CA GLN A 632 28.83 10.48 -28.63
C GLN A 632 29.14 11.79 -27.87
N LEU A 633 30.32 11.88 -27.23
CA LEU A 633 30.75 13.10 -26.56
C LEU A 633 30.91 14.27 -27.54
N GLY A 634 31.36 13.99 -28.77
CA GLY A 634 31.49 14.98 -29.83
C GLY A 634 30.15 15.54 -30.30
N ASP A 635 29.11 14.72 -30.36
CA ASP A 635 27.78 15.17 -30.74
C ASP A 635 27.07 15.93 -29.61
N TRP A 636 27.21 15.49 -28.36
CA TRP A 636 26.68 16.24 -27.22
C TRP A 636 27.34 17.62 -27.08
N LYS A 637 28.65 17.75 -27.31
CA LYS A 637 29.34 19.06 -27.29
C LYS A 637 28.78 20.08 -28.29
N LYS A 638 28.19 19.63 -29.41
CA LYS A 638 27.62 20.51 -30.45
C LYS A 638 26.22 21.05 -30.11
N THR A 639 25.57 20.53 -29.07
CA THR A 639 24.22 20.95 -28.67
C THR A 639 24.18 22.41 -28.22
N LEU A 640 23.14 23.14 -28.63
CA LEU A 640 22.89 24.54 -28.27
C LEU A 640 22.26 24.65 -26.89
N TRP A 641 22.53 25.73 -26.15
CA TRP A 641 22.07 25.96 -24.77
C TRP A 641 20.58 25.67 -24.53
N HIS A 642 19.72 26.09 -25.48
CA HIS A 642 18.27 25.90 -25.38
C HIS A 642 17.84 24.43 -25.62
N ASP A 643 18.62 23.67 -26.39
CA ASP A 643 18.33 22.29 -26.82
C ASP A 643 19.07 21.23 -25.98
N ILE A 644 19.93 21.62 -25.05
CA ILE A 644 20.62 20.69 -24.14
C ILE A 644 19.57 19.97 -23.29
N ASN A 645 19.58 18.64 -23.26
CA ASN A 645 18.83 17.86 -22.27
C ASN A 645 19.82 17.23 -21.29
N CYS A 646 19.92 17.79 -20.08
CA CYS A 646 20.92 17.37 -19.10
C CYS A 646 20.68 15.93 -18.61
N GLU A 647 19.43 15.50 -18.43
CA GLU A 647 19.09 14.14 -17.96
C GLU A 647 19.51 13.08 -18.99
N VAL A 648 19.17 13.29 -20.27
CA VAL A 648 19.52 12.36 -21.35
C VAL A 648 21.04 12.25 -21.52
N ILE A 649 21.75 13.37 -21.43
CA ILE A 649 23.21 13.40 -21.55
C ILE A 649 23.87 12.78 -20.31
N GLU A 650 23.33 13.00 -19.11
CA GLU A 650 23.85 12.43 -17.86
C GLU A 650 23.67 10.91 -17.82
N ASP A 651 22.47 10.40 -18.12
CA ASP A 651 22.19 8.97 -18.16
C ASP A 651 22.99 8.27 -19.27
N GLY A 652 23.11 8.92 -20.44
CA GLY A 652 23.99 8.46 -21.51
C GLY A 652 25.44 8.37 -21.03
N THR A 653 25.95 9.39 -20.33
CA THR A 653 27.32 9.40 -19.82
C THR A 653 27.53 8.37 -18.71
N LYS A 654 26.57 8.18 -17.80
CA LYS A 654 26.60 7.12 -16.76
C LYS A 654 26.64 5.73 -17.38
N LEU A 655 25.86 5.49 -18.44
CA LEU A 655 25.85 4.23 -19.17
C LEU A 655 27.21 3.96 -19.84
N LEU A 656 27.80 4.97 -20.48
CA LEU A 656 29.16 4.89 -21.05
C LEU A 656 30.20 4.60 -19.97
N PHE A 657 30.13 5.28 -18.83
CA PHE A 657 31.06 5.08 -17.70
C PHE A 657 30.93 3.69 -17.06
N LYS A 658 29.71 3.18 -16.88
CA LYS A 658 29.45 1.82 -16.37
C LYS A 658 29.98 0.76 -17.34
N THR A 659 29.75 0.94 -18.64
CA THR A 659 30.26 0.04 -19.69
C THR A 659 31.79 0.05 -19.75
N LEU A 660 32.41 1.21 -19.57
CA LEU A 660 33.87 1.36 -19.48
C LEU A 660 34.42 0.67 -18.22
N ARG A 661 33.81 0.85 -17.04
CA ARG A 661 34.27 0.17 -15.81
C ARG A 661 34.02 -1.34 -15.77
N GLY A 662 33.10 -1.86 -16.58
CA GLY A 662 32.84 -3.29 -16.73
C GLY A 662 33.94 -4.08 -17.47
N GLN A 663 34.97 -3.41 -18.00
CA GLN A 663 36.05 -4.06 -18.75
C GLN A 663 37.01 -4.87 -17.88
N ASP A 664 37.73 -5.81 -18.52
CA ASP A 664 38.69 -6.71 -17.90
C ASP A 664 39.87 -5.98 -17.21
N LYS A 665 40.47 -6.62 -16.20
CA LYS A 665 41.61 -6.09 -15.42
C LYS A 665 42.82 -5.77 -16.30
N PHE A 666 43.04 -6.51 -17.38
CA PHE A 666 44.09 -6.25 -18.37
C PHE A 666 43.90 -4.89 -19.05
N ILE A 667 42.68 -4.62 -19.54
CA ILE A 667 42.33 -3.38 -20.23
C ILE A 667 42.42 -2.16 -19.31
N LYS A 668 42.03 -2.33 -18.04
CA LYS A 668 42.16 -1.28 -17.01
C LYS A 668 43.60 -0.85 -16.75
N GLY A 669 44.58 -1.72 -17.02
CA GLY A 669 46.01 -1.40 -16.89
C GLY A 669 46.59 -0.60 -18.06
N THR A 670 45.82 -0.36 -19.14
CA THR A 670 46.30 0.34 -20.33
C THR A 670 46.17 1.86 -20.20
N ASN A 671 47.08 2.60 -20.86
CA ASN A 671 47.02 4.06 -20.87
C ASN A 671 45.79 4.58 -21.61
N ALA A 672 45.40 3.94 -22.72
CA ALA A 672 44.20 4.25 -23.49
C ALA A 672 42.91 4.22 -22.65
N PHE A 673 42.81 3.26 -21.72
CA PHE A 673 41.69 3.18 -20.78
C PHE A 673 41.68 4.34 -19.78
N SER A 674 42.81 4.59 -19.10
CA SER A 674 42.90 5.60 -18.03
C SER A 674 42.58 7.01 -18.52
N VAL A 675 43.05 7.37 -19.71
CA VAL A 675 42.75 8.68 -20.32
C VAL A 675 41.26 8.79 -20.68
N THR A 676 40.69 7.74 -21.26
CA THR A 676 39.25 7.71 -21.61
C THR A 676 38.36 7.75 -20.37
N GLU A 677 38.73 7.02 -19.31
CA GLU A 677 38.01 7.03 -18.03
C GLU A 677 38.01 8.43 -17.41
N THR A 678 39.16 9.12 -17.43
CA THR A 678 39.27 10.49 -16.93
C THR A 678 38.39 11.45 -17.72
N ASN A 679 38.38 11.34 -19.05
CA ASN A 679 37.55 12.19 -19.91
C ASN A 679 36.05 11.99 -19.69
N VAL A 680 35.59 10.74 -19.57
CA VAL A 680 34.18 10.43 -19.29
C VAL A 680 33.80 10.87 -17.87
N LYS A 681 34.69 10.68 -16.89
CA LYS A 681 34.46 11.12 -15.51
C LYS A 681 34.33 12.64 -15.38
N ASN A 682 35.22 13.40 -16.03
CA ASN A 682 35.16 14.86 -16.04
C ASN A 682 33.91 15.38 -16.76
N PHE A 683 33.47 14.69 -17.81
CA PHE A 683 32.22 15.02 -18.48
C PHE A 683 31.02 14.73 -17.56
N LEU A 684 31.02 13.58 -16.88
CA LEU A 684 29.96 13.18 -15.96
C LEU A 684 29.79 14.12 -14.77
N SER A 685 30.87 14.68 -14.22
CA SER A 685 30.77 15.67 -13.13
C SER A 685 30.34 17.07 -13.61
N THR A 686 30.53 17.38 -14.89
CA THR A 686 30.18 18.72 -15.44
C THR A 686 28.68 18.83 -15.78
N ILE A 687 28.02 17.74 -16.19
CA ILE A 687 26.61 17.78 -16.63
C ILE A 687 25.60 18.15 -15.53
N PRO A 688 25.71 17.63 -14.29
CA PRO A 688 24.83 18.04 -13.19
C PRO A 688 24.91 19.55 -12.91
N LEU A 689 26.13 20.12 -12.94
CA LEU A 689 26.34 21.56 -12.78
C LEU A 689 25.71 22.38 -13.91
N VAL A 690 25.67 21.85 -15.14
CA VAL A 690 24.96 22.49 -16.26
C VAL A 690 23.44 22.44 -16.05
N SER A 691 22.91 21.37 -15.44
CA SER A 691 21.51 21.28 -15.03
C SER A 691 21.15 22.34 -13.99
N ASP A 692 21.97 22.46 -12.96
CA ASP A 692 21.79 23.43 -11.87
C ASP A 692 21.81 24.88 -12.39
N LEU A 693 22.73 25.20 -13.29
CA LEU A 693 22.83 26.52 -13.92
C LEU A 693 21.66 26.85 -14.86
N ARG A 694 20.93 25.85 -15.37
CA ARG A 694 19.73 26.04 -16.20
C ARG A 694 18.48 26.35 -15.37
N HIS A 695 18.55 26.26 -14.04
CA HIS A 695 17.39 26.46 -13.20
C HIS A 695 16.75 27.84 -13.45
N PRO A 696 15.41 27.94 -13.62
CA PRO A 696 14.71 29.21 -13.93
C PRO A 696 14.92 30.32 -12.90
N SER A 697 15.32 29.98 -11.67
CA SER A 697 15.65 30.95 -10.61
C SER A 697 16.89 31.80 -10.92
N MET A 698 17.71 31.40 -11.89
CA MET A 698 18.89 32.16 -12.25
C MET A 698 18.50 33.53 -12.82
N ARG A 699 19.20 34.58 -12.36
CA ARG A 699 18.99 35.98 -12.73
C ARG A 699 20.34 36.57 -13.13
N PRO A 700 20.40 37.70 -13.85
CA PRO A 700 21.66 38.30 -14.29
C PRO A 700 22.71 38.43 -13.17
N ARG A 701 22.30 38.80 -11.95
CA ARG A 701 23.18 38.88 -10.77
C ARG A 701 23.87 37.57 -10.39
N HIS A 702 23.21 36.42 -10.58
CA HIS A 702 23.79 35.10 -10.29
C HIS A 702 24.82 34.71 -11.38
N TRP A 703 24.56 35.10 -12.62
CA TRP A 703 25.51 34.94 -13.72
C TRP A 703 26.74 35.83 -13.55
N ASP A 704 26.57 37.05 -13.04
CA ASP A 704 27.68 37.96 -12.70
C ASP A 704 28.58 37.36 -11.61
N MET A 705 27.99 36.76 -10.57
CA MET A 705 28.73 36.03 -9.52
C MET A 705 29.51 34.83 -10.09
N LEU A 706 28.91 34.08 -11.02
CA LEU A 706 29.58 32.94 -11.68
C LEU A 706 30.75 33.40 -12.57
N MET A 707 30.60 34.52 -13.28
CA MET A 707 31.66 35.09 -14.12
C MET A 707 32.83 35.63 -13.28
N GLU A 708 32.54 36.17 -12.09
CA GLU A 708 33.56 36.62 -11.15
C GLU A 708 34.36 35.44 -10.56
N LEU A 709 33.70 34.33 -10.25
CA LEU A 709 34.35 33.10 -9.74
C LEU A 709 35.20 32.38 -10.78
N THR A 710 34.69 32.22 -12.00
CA THR A 710 35.38 31.47 -13.07
C THR A 710 36.45 32.30 -13.80
N GLY A 711 36.41 33.63 -13.66
CA GLY A 711 37.35 34.55 -14.32
C GLY A 711 37.16 34.66 -15.84
N VAL A 712 36.13 34.02 -16.40
CA VAL A 712 35.82 34.01 -17.84
C VAL A 712 34.52 34.78 -18.07
N LYS A 713 34.59 35.84 -18.89
CA LYS A 713 33.41 36.59 -19.31
C LYS A 713 32.78 35.92 -20.53
N PHE A 714 31.52 35.49 -20.41
CA PHE A 714 30.74 34.96 -21.52
C PHE A 714 29.36 35.62 -21.53
N VAL A 715 28.72 35.61 -22.70
CA VAL A 715 27.35 36.10 -22.89
C VAL A 715 26.53 34.91 -23.35
N ILE A 716 25.43 34.64 -22.65
CA ILE A 716 24.47 33.60 -23.06
C ILE A 716 23.67 34.17 -24.24
N ASP A 717 24.05 33.79 -25.46
CA ASP A 717 23.34 34.10 -26.70
C ASP A 717 22.72 32.83 -27.32
N ASP A 718 21.89 32.98 -28.35
CA ASP A 718 21.25 31.86 -29.05
C ASP A 718 22.24 30.92 -29.78
N LYS A 719 23.54 31.26 -29.79
CA LYS A 719 24.63 30.47 -30.39
C LYS A 719 25.48 29.75 -29.35
N PHE A 720 25.21 29.95 -28.06
CA PHE A 720 25.96 29.37 -26.96
C PHE A 720 25.80 27.85 -26.95
N LYS A 721 26.92 27.11 -26.96
CA LYS A 721 26.93 25.63 -27.04
C LYS A 721 27.41 25.00 -25.74
N LEU A 722 27.08 23.72 -25.54
CA LEU A 722 27.61 22.92 -24.42
C LEU A 722 29.15 22.90 -24.42
N GLU A 723 29.80 22.92 -25.58
CA GLU A 723 31.26 23.02 -25.69
C GLU A 723 31.83 24.26 -24.98
N ASP A 724 31.16 25.41 -25.06
CA ASP A 724 31.64 26.65 -24.47
C ASP A 724 31.52 26.64 -22.93
N LEU A 725 30.56 25.89 -22.37
CA LEU A 725 30.45 25.62 -20.93
C LEU A 725 31.49 24.62 -20.43
N ILE A 726 31.79 23.59 -21.23
CA ILE A 726 32.80 22.59 -20.87
C ILE A 726 34.20 23.23 -20.84
N ARG A 727 34.44 24.26 -21.67
CA ARG A 727 35.68 25.06 -21.63
C ARG A 727 35.86 25.86 -20.33
N LEU A 728 34.78 26.09 -19.57
CA LEU A 728 34.85 26.77 -18.26
C LEU A 728 35.33 25.84 -17.14
N GLU A 729 35.53 24.54 -17.42
CA GLU A 729 36.00 23.54 -16.45
C GLU A 729 35.21 23.57 -15.12
N LEU A 730 33.88 23.66 -15.20
CA LEU A 730 32.98 23.84 -14.05
C LEU A 730 33.16 22.77 -12.96
N HIS A 731 33.63 21.58 -13.30
CA HIS A 731 33.98 20.52 -12.36
C HIS A 731 35.08 20.91 -11.35
N LYS A 732 35.81 22.02 -11.55
CA LYS A 732 36.77 22.56 -10.58
C LYS A 732 36.12 23.48 -9.53
N PHE A 733 34.87 23.89 -9.74
CA PHE A 733 34.13 24.85 -8.92
C PHE A 733 32.74 24.30 -8.50
N GLU A 734 32.63 22.98 -8.33
CA GLU A 734 31.36 22.27 -8.09
C GLU A 734 30.56 22.84 -6.91
N ASP A 735 31.21 23.00 -5.76
CA ASP A 735 30.59 23.49 -4.52
C ASP A 735 30.11 24.95 -4.65
N ASP A 736 30.92 25.81 -5.28
CA ASP A 736 30.63 27.24 -5.43
C ASP A 736 29.46 27.49 -6.40
N VAL A 737 29.38 26.72 -7.49
CA VAL A 737 28.26 26.76 -8.44
C VAL A 737 26.97 26.28 -7.76
N GLY A 738 27.05 25.19 -6.99
CA GLY A 738 25.93 24.69 -6.20
C GLY A 738 25.41 25.72 -5.20
N GLU A 739 26.29 26.48 -4.52
CA GLU A 739 25.87 27.52 -3.60
C GLU A 739 25.16 28.70 -4.30
N ILE A 740 25.63 29.12 -5.48
CA ILE A 740 24.97 30.17 -6.27
C ILE A 740 23.57 29.74 -6.70
N VAL A 741 23.40 28.51 -7.18
CA VAL A 741 22.10 28.00 -7.62
C VAL A 741 21.16 27.83 -6.43
N ASN A 742 21.65 27.34 -5.29
CA ASN A 742 20.87 27.26 -4.05
C ASN A 742 20.39 28.65 -3.59
N ARG A 743 21.29 29.65 -3.63
CA ARG A 743 20.93 31.04 -3.35
C ARG A 743 19.83 31.54 -4.29
N ALA A 744 19.97 31.30 -5.59
CA ALA A 744 18.97 31.70 -6.58
C ALA A 744 17.59 31.08 -6.30
N GLN A 745 17.54 29.77 -6.03
CA GLN A 745 16.30 29.05 -5.73
C GLN A 745 15.62 29.53 -4.45
N LYS A 746 16.41 29.79 -3.39
CA LYS A 746 15.88 30.29 -2.12
C LYS A 746 15.38 31.74 -2.25
N GLU A 747 16.06 32.57 -3.04
CA GLU A 747 15.60 33.92 -3.37
C GLU A 747 14.30 33.90 -4.20
N GLU A 748 14.15 33.02 -5.19
CA GLU A 748 12.89 32.91 -5.96
C GLU A 748 11.72 32.48 -5.08
N LYS A 749 11.90 31.50 -4.19
CA LYS A 749 10.85 31.08 -3.26
C LYS A 749 10.39 32.23 -2.35
N MET A 750 11.33 33.06 -1.88
CA MET A 750 11.03 34.25 -1.09
C MET A 750 10.26 35.30 -1.92
N GLU A 751 10.68 35.54 -3.17
CA GLU A 751 10.01 36.47 -4.09
C GLU A 751 8.56 36.03 -4.40
N GLN A 752 8.34 34.74 -4.69
CA GLN A 752 7.01 34.20 -4.97
C GLN A 752 6.10 34.30 -3.74
N ALA A 753 6.62 33.99 -2.55
CA ALA A 753 5.87 34.10 -1.31
C ALA A 753 5.50 35.56 -0.98
N LEU A 754 6.41 36.52 -1.18
CA LEU A 754 6.13 37.95 -1.02
C LEU A 754 5.07 38.45 -2.02
N LYS A 755 5.14 38.02 -3.29
CA LYS A 755 4.08 38.33 -4.29
C LYS A 755 2.72 37.77 -3.89
N LYS A 756 2.68 36.57 -3.32
CA LYS A 756 1.44 35.96 -2.83
C LYS A 756 0.87 36.75 -1.65
N ILE A 757 1.70 37.09 -0.66
CA ILE A 757 1.31 37.91 0.50
C ILE A 757 0.76 39.25 0.02
N ALA A 758 1.49 39.95 -0.85
CA ALA A 758 1.04 41.23 -1.39
C ALA A 758 -0.29 41.11 -2.16
N GLY A 759 -0.44 40.09 -3.00
CA GLY A 759 -1.68 39.86 -3.75
C GLY A 759 -2.91 39.62 -2.87
N THR A 760 -2.73 38.89 -1.77
CA THR A 760 -3.81 38.58 -0.82
C THR A 760 -4.24 39.83 -0.04
N TRP A 761 -3.30 40.53 0.60
CA TRP A 761 -3.62 41.62 1.53
C TRP A 761 -4.02 42.94 0.86
N VAL A 762 -3.71 43.11 -0.43
CA VAL A 762 -4.19 44.26 -1.21
C VAL A 762 -5.70 44.18 -1.47
N ASN A 763 -6.28 42.98 -1.51
CA ASN A 763 -7.70 42.77 -1.83
C ASN A 763 -8.55 42.30 -0.65
N LEU A 764 -7.95 42.06 0.52
CA LEU A 764 -8.66 41.55 1.70
C LEU A 764 -9.47 42.68 2.36
N GLU A 765 -10.80 42.52 2.37
CA GLU A 765 -11.75 43.45 2.97
C GLU A 765 -12.34 42.89 4.27
N PHE A 766 -12.66 43.77 5.21
CA PHE A 766 -13.39 43.40 6.41
C PHE A 766 -14.81 42.94 6.11
N VAL A 767 -15.31 41.99 6.92
CA VAL A 767 -16.72 41.58 6.92
C VAL A 767 -17.49 42.46 7.90
N PHE A 768 -18.62 43.00 7.47
CA PHE A 768 -19.43 43.91 8.27
C PHE A 768 -20.78 43.30 8.66
N SER A 769 -21.23 43.54 9.90
CA SER A 769 -22.53 43.09 10.41
C SER A 769 -23.23 44.18 11.20
N GLN A 770 -24.54 44.35 11.01
CA GLN A 770 -25.29 45.44 11.64
C GLN A 770 -25.55 45.19 13.14
N HIS A 771 -25.29 46.19 13.99
CA HIS A 771 -25.59 46.10 15.42
C HIS A 771 -27.05 46.47 15.71
N LYS A 772 -27.91 45.46 15.95
CA LYS A 772 -29.34 45.64 16.29
C LYS A 772 -30.07 46.56 15.29
N ASP A 773 -30.94 47.45 15.78
CA ASP A 773 -31.67 48.45 14.99
C ASP A 773 -30.90 49.77 14.80
N THR A 774 -29.58 49.78 15.00
CA THR A 774 -28.75 50.99 14.82
C THR A 774 -28.06 51.01 13.45
N ASP A 775 -27.64 52.19 12.99
CA ASP A 775 -26.91 52.37 11.72
C ASP A 775 -25.42 51.95 11.79
N ILE A 776 -24.98 51.29 12.88
CA ILE A 776 -23.57 50.96 13.13
C ILE A 776 -23.25 49.56 12.62
N GLN A 777 -22.14 49.45 11.89
CA GLN A 777 -21.62 48.19 11.34
C GLN A 777 -20.46 47.70 12.20
N LEU A 778 -20.61 46.53 12.83
CA LEU A 778 -19.54 45.80 13.49
C LEU A 778 -18.62 45.16 12.47
N VAL A 779 -17.33 45.18 12.76
CA VAL A 779 -16.25 44.64 11.94
C VAL A 779 -15.89 43.25 12.42
N LYS A 780 -15.76 42.31 11.50
CA LYS A 780 -15.26 40.96 11.75
C LYS A 780 -14.27 40.57 10.64
N LEU A 781 -13.24 39.83 11.02
CA LEU A 781 -12.42 39.08 10.07
C LEU A 781 -13.00 37.65 9.97
N SER A 782 -13.06 37.07 8.76
CA SER A 782 -13.49 35.67 8.64
C SER A 782 -12.47 34.75 9.32
N GLU A 783 -12.89 33.54 9.72
CA GLU A 783 -11.97 32.57 10.34
C GLU A 783 -10.86 32.17 9.37
N GLU A 784 -11.20 31.98 8.08
CA GLU A 784 -10.24 31.68 7.02
C GLU A 784 -9.21 32.80 6.81
N ASP A 785 -9.63 34.06 6.87
CA ASP A 785 -8.74 35.22 6.75
C ASP A 785 -7.82 35.37 7.97
N PHE A 786 -8.28 34.95 9.15
CA PHE A 786 -7.49 34.97 10.38
C PHE A 786 -6.42 33.88 10.37
N GLU A 787 -6.76 32.65 9.96
CA GLU A 787 -5.77 31.58 9.73
C GLU A 787 -4.74 32.02 8.68
N THR A 788 -5.21 32.66 7.60
CA THR A 788 -4.34 33.22 6.55
C THR A 788 -3.40 34.31 7.08
N LEU A 789 -3.81 35.06 8.11
CA LEU A 789 -2.96 36.04 8.78
C LEU A 789 -1.83 35.39 9.57
N GLU A 790 -2.14 34.42 10.41
CA GLU A 790 -1.14 33.69 11.21
C GLU A 790 -0.13 32.95 10.32
N ASP A 791 -0.61 32.30 9.26
CA ASP A 791 0.23 31.63 8.27
C ASP A 791 1.20 32.59 7.58
N HIS A 792 0.72 33.74 7.12
CA HIS A 792 1.56 34.73 6.47
C HIS A 792 2.54 35.40 7.44
N GLN A 793 2.14 35.62 8.71
CA GLN A 793 3.06 36.11 9.75
C GLN A 793 4.21 35.12 9.99
N LEU A 794 3.91 33.82 10.12
CA LEU A 794 4.93 32.79 10.29
C LEU A 794 5.86 32.70 9.06
N GLN A 795 5.30 32.81 7.85
CA GLN A 795 6.09 32.84 6.62
C GLN A 795 7.06 34.03 6.59
N VAL A 796 6.60 35.23 6.94
CA VAL A 796 7.44 36.44 7.00
C VAL A 796 8.49 36.31 8.10
N GLN A 797 8.15 35.76 9.27
CA GLN A 797 9.10 35.50 10.35
C GLN A 797 10.22 34.53 9.92
N ASN A 798 9.86 33.47 9.20
CA ASN A 798 10.83 32.54 8.63
C ASN A 798 11.74 33.20 7.57
N MET A 799 11.20 34.12 6.76
CA MET A 799 12.00 34.90 5.81
C MET A 799 13.00 35.83 6.51
N MET A 800 12.61 36.44 7.64
CA MET A 800 13.50 37.28 8.45
C MET A 800 14.68 36.51 9.05
N GLY A 801 14.50 35.23 9.35
CA GLY A 801 15.58 34.34 9.82
C GLY A 801 16.49 33.80 8.71
N SER A 802 16.19 34.08 7.43
CA SER A 802 16.92 33.52 6.30
C SER A 802 18.21 34.28 5.97
N ARG A 803 19.28 33.54 5.67
CA ARG A 803 20.57 34.10 5.23
C ARG A 803 20.50 34.86 3.89
N TYR A 804 19.41 34.73 3.15
CA TYR A 804 19.19 35.32 1.83
C TYR A 804 18.29 36.57 1.86
N LEU A 805 18.05 37.13 3.05
CA LEU A 805 17.18 38.30 3.27
C LEU A 805 17.69 39.57 2.59
N SER A 806 19.00 39.71 2.35
CA SER A 806 19.64 40.97 1.95
C SER A 806 19.02 41.65 0.72
N THR A 807 18.46 40.89 -0.21
CA THR A 807 17.79 41.43 -1.41
C THR A 807 16.35 41.91 -1.13
N PHE A 808 15.67 41.34 -0.14
CA PHE A 808 14.24 41.54 0.15
C PHE A 808 13.96 42.14 1.53
N GLU A 809 15.00 42.54 2.28
CA GLU A 809 14.90 43.02 3.67
C GLU A 809 13.86 44.12 3.87
N THR A 810 13.81 45.08 2.94
CA THR A 810 12.87 46.21 2.98
C THR A 810 11.42 45.75 2.85
N GLU A 811 11.13 44.81 1.96
CA GLU A 811 9.79 44.32 1.66
C GLU A 811 9.29 43.35 2.76
N VAL A 812 10.16 42.45 3.24
CA VAL A 812 9.85 41.54 4.35
C VAL A 812 9.56 42.32 5.64
N THR A 813 10.38 43.34 5.96
CA THR A 813 10.18 44.18 7.15
C THR A 813 8.86 44.98 7.06
N HIS A 814 8.49 45.44 5.86
CA HIS A 814 7.22 46.13 5.66
C HIS A 814 6.01 45.22 5.93
N TRP A 815 6.02 44.01 5.36
CA TRP A 815 4.94 43.04 5.58
C TRP A 815 4.89 42.53 7.02
N GLN A 816 6.05 42.36 7.68
CA GLN A 816 6.09 41.98 9.10
C GLN A 816 5.34 42.99 9.96
N LYS A 817 5.66 44.28 9.82
CA LYS A 817 5.01 45.35 10.60
C LYS A 817 3.52 45.45 10.28
N THR A 818 3.16 45.34 9.01
CA THR A 818 1.77 45.47 8.56
C THR A 818 0.90 44.32 9.09
N LEU A 819 1.36 43.07 8.96
CA LEU A 819 0.59 41.90 9.42
C LEU A 819 0.51 41.81 10.94
N SER A 820 1.58 42.16 11.67
CA SER A 820 1.51 42.25 13.14
C SER A 820 0.52 43.33 13.58
N GLY A 821 0.56 44.52 12.97
CA GLY A 821 -0.39 45.59 13.26
C GLY A 821 -1.85 45.23 12.98
N VAL A 822 -2.12 44.49 11.89
CA VAL A 822 -3.46 43.97 11.59
C VAL A 822 -3.95 43.02 12.68
N SER A 823 -3.11 42.06 13.09
CA SER A 823 -3.45 41.09 14.15
C SER A 823 -3.79 41.78 15.47
N ASP A 824 -2.93 42.70 15.89
CA ASP A 824 -3.08 43.43 17.15
C ASP A 824 -4.36 44.29 17.16
N VAL A 825 -4.61 45.05 16.09
CA VAL A 825 -5.79 45.91 15.96
C VAL A 825 -7.08 45.10 15.87
N VAL A 826 -7.11 44.01 15.10
CA VAL A 826 -8.30 43.17 14.94
C VAL A 826 -8.65 42.45 16.24
N SER A 827 -7.65 41.94 16.96
CA SER A 827 -7.85 41.27 18.25
C SER A 827 -8.47 42.21 19.29
N ILE A 828 -7.85 43.38 19.49
CA ILE A 828 -8.35 44.39 20.44
C ILE A 828 -9.73 44.90 20.01
N MET A 829 -9.96 45.15 18.72
CA MET A 829 -11.25 45.61 18.23
C MET A 829 -12.36 44.57 18.46
N ASN A 830 -12.08 43.28 18.27
CA ASN A 830 -13.06 42.22 18.55
C ASN A 830 -13.45 42.18 20.03
N ASP A 831 -12.48 42.30 20.93
CA ASP A 831 -12.74 42.36 22.37
C ASP A 831 -13.53 43.61 22.77
N ILE A 832 -13.15 44.78 22.23
CA ILE A 832 -13.86 46.05 22.46
C ILE A 832 -15.30 45.94 21.96
N GLN A 833 -15.55 45.44 20.75
CA GLN A 833 -16.91 45.31 20.21
C GLN A 833 -17.78 44.40 21.08
N ARG A 834 -17.24 43.27 21.56
CA ARG A 834 -17.97 42.34 22.43
C ARG A 834 -18.35 42.99 23.75
N THR A 835 -17.38 43.62 24.42
CA THR A 835 -17.59 44.26 25.73
C THR A 835 -18.45 45.51 25.62
N TRP A 836 -18.21 46.35 24.62
CA TRP A 836 -19.02 47.54 24.33
C TRP A 836 -20.47 47.17 23.99
N ALA A 837 -20.71 46.19 23.10
CA ALA A 837 -22.07 45.77 22.74
C ALA A 837 -22.87 45.27 23.95
N TYR A 838 -22.21 44.57 24.89
CA TYR A 838 -22.84 44.15 26.14
C TYR A 838 -23.14 45.35 27.05
N LEU A 839 -22.13 46.19 27.31
CA LEU A 839 -22.24 47.33 28.21
C LEU A 839 -23.17 48.45 27.68
N GLU A 840 -23.29 48.60 26.35
CA GLU A 840 -24.18 49.58 25.72
C GLU A 840 -25.63 49.32 26.12
N THR A 841 -26.06 48.05 26.11
CA THR A 841 -27.42 47.68 26.52
C THR A 841 -27.73 48.02 27.97
N LEU A 842 -26.71 48.01 28.82
CA LEU A 842 -26.84 48.22 30.26
C LEU A 842 -26.73 49.70 30.61
N PHE A 843 -25.67 50.38 30.18
CA PHE A 843 -25.42 51.78 30.49
C PHE A 843 -26.25 52.75 29.65
N ILE A 844 -26.73 52.36 28.47
CA ILE A 844 -27.63 53.19 27.65
C ILE A 844 -29.09 52.75 27.79
N GLY A 845 -29.36 51.44 27.85
CA GLY A 845 -30.73 50.90 27.89
C GLY A 845 -31.39 50.88 29.27
N SER A 846 -30.63 50.75 30.37
CA SER A 846 -31.20 50.61 31.72
C SER A 846 -31.13 51.91 32.53
N GLU A 847 -32.29 52.52 32.81
CA GLU A 847 -32.36 53.73 33.66
C GLU A 847 -31.91 53.50 35.10
N GLU A 848 -32.06 52.27 35.63
CA GLU A 848 -31.70 51.95 37.01
C GLU A 848 -30.17 51.88 37.19
N VAL A 849 -29.47 51.27 36.23
CA VAL A 849 -27.99 51.21 36.22
C VAL A 849 -27.40 52.63 36.09
N LYS A 850 -28.02 53.49 35.26
CA LYS A 850 -27.63 54.90 35.14
C LYS A 850 -27.73 55.69 36.45
N LYS A 851 -28.73 55.38 37.29
CA LYS A 851 -28.93 56.03 38.59
C LYS A 851 -27.93 55.56 39.64
N GLU A 852 -27.61 54.27 39.65
CA GLU A 852 -26.73 53.66 40.65
C GLU A 852 -25.23 53.84 40.31
N LEU A 853 -24.86 53.93 39.02
CA LEU A 853 -23.48 54.14 38.55
C LEU A 853 -23.34 55.37 37.62
N PRO A 854 -23.51 56.61 38.14
CA PRO A 854 -23.53 57.82 37.30
C PRO A 854 -22.16 58.21 36.72
N GLU A 855 -21.06 57.97 37.43
CA GLU A 855 -19.70 58.28 36.96
C GLU A 855 -19.28 57.37 35.81
N ASP A 856 -19.54 56.05 35.94
CA ASP A 856 -19.24 55.08 34.88
C ASP A 856 -20.14 55.27 33.65
N THR A 857 -21.38 55.74 33.83
CA THR A 857 -22.29 56.10 32.71
C THR A 857 -21.72 57.24 31.88
N LEU A 858 -21.16 58.27 32.52
CA LEU A 858 -20.49 59.39 31.84
C LEU A 858 -19.23 58.93 31.10
N ARG A 859 -18.44 58.05 31.73
CA ARG A 859 -17.25 57.44 31.10
C ARG A 859 -17.63 56.61 29.87
N PHE A 860 -18.68 55.80 29.97
CA PHE A 860 -19.16 54.97 28.88
C PHE A 860 -19.67 55.78 27.68
N ALA A 861 -20.29 56.95 27.90
CA ALA A 861 -20.70 57.83 26.80
C ALA A 861 -19.51 58.36 25.97
N GLY A 862 -18.35 58.57 26.60
CA GLY A 862 -17.11 58.90 25.90
C GLY A 862 -16.61 57.73 25.04
N ILE A 863 -16.54 56.54 25.66
CA ILE A 863 -16.16 55.28 24.99
C ILE A 863 -17.05 55.01 23.77
N ASP A 864 -18.37 55.18 23.92
CA ASP A 864 -19.36 54.98 22.86
C ASP A 864 -19.09 55.85 21.63
N THR A 865 -18.64 57.09 21.85
CA THR A 865 -18.28 58.02 20.77
C THR A 865 -17.02 57.56 20.05
N ASP A 866 -16.00 57.12 20.79
CA ASP A 866 -14.72 56.67 20.24
C ASP A 866 -14.88 55.36 19.44
N VAL A 867 -15.62 54.38 19.96
CA VAL A 867 -15.90 53.10 19.27
C VAL A 867 -16.67 53.33 17.98
N LYS A 868 -17.73 54.15 18.00
CA LYS A 868 -18.52 54.47 16.80
C LYS A 868 -17.70 55.17 15.72
N LYS A 869 -16.76 56.04 16.12
CA LYS A 869 -15.84 56.70 15.19
C LYS A 869 -14.92 55.70 14.50
N VAL A 870 -14.28 54.79 15.25
CA VAL A 870 -13.37 53.78 14.68
C VAL A 870 -14.12 52.82 13.75
N LEU A 871 -15.30 52.34 14.14
CA LEU A 871 -16.12 51.46 13.30
C LEU A 871 -16.51 52.11 11.97
N LYS A 872 -16.84 53.41 11.98
CA LYS A 872 -17.15 54.16 10.77
C LYS A 872 -15.92 54.31 9.87
N ASP A 873 -14.76 54.64 10.44
CA ASP A 873 -13.51 54.78 9.70
C ASP A 873 -13.08 53.45 9.05
N PHE A 874 -13.35 52.31 9.71
CA PHE A 874 -13.10 50.97 9.16
C PHE A 874 -14.09 50.63 8.04
N PHE A 875 -15.36 51.01 8.19
CA PHE A 875 -16.38 50.83 7.14
C PHE A 875 -16.12 51.64 5.87
N GLU A 876 -15.55 52.85 6.00
CA GLU A 876 -15.17 53.68 4.85
C GLU A 876 -13.92 53.16 4.12
N THR A 877 -12.96 52.58 4.85
CA THR A 877 -11.68 52.12 4.29
C THR A 877 -11.76 50.72 3.67
N LYS A 878 -12.59 49.83 4.25
CA LYS A 878 -12.85 48.42 3.88
C LYS A 878 -11.65 47.48 3.91
N ASN A 879 -10.53 47.83 3.28
CA ASN A 879 -9.32 47.02 3.26
C ASN A 879 -8.72 46.93 4.67
N CYS A 880 -8.48 45.71 5.14
CA CYS A 880 -8.04 45.45 6.51
C CYS A 880 -6.61 45.96 6.79
N ALA A 881 -5.68 45.76 5.85
CA ALA A 881 -4.29 46.13 6.02
C ALA A 881 -4.12 47.66 6.10
N ILE A 882 -4.84 48.40 5.25
CA ILE A 882 -4.81 49.86 5.23
C ILE A 882 -5.54 50.44 6.44
N ALA A 883 -6.68 49.88 6.84
CA ALA A 883 -7.45 50.36 7.98
C ALA A 883 -6.68 50.20 9.30
N CYS A 884 -6.03 49.06 9.52
CA CYS A 884 -5.25 48.79 10.72
C CYS A 884 -3.90 49.52 10.76
N SER A 885 -3.33 49.88 9.60
CA SER A 885 -2.04 50.57 9.51
C SER A 885 -2.15 52.11 9.61
N LYS A 886 -3.34 52.66 9.89
CA LYS A 886 -3.51 54.10 10.12
C LYS A 886 -2.87 54.51 11.46
N ASP A 887 -2.07 55.57 11.43
CA ASP A 887 -1.38 56.09 12.62
C ASP A 887 -2.36 56.42 13.75
N GLY A 888 -2.06 55.92 14.96
CA GLY A 888 -2.79 56.24 16.19
C GLY A 888 -4.03 55.39 16.49
N VAL A 889 -4.48 54.52 15.57
CA VAL A 889 -5.67 53.66 15.79
C VAL A 889 -5.46 52.68 16.96
N PHE A 890 -4.30 52.00 17.00
CA PHE A 890 -3.99 51.04 18.05
C PHE A 890 -3.97 51.69 19.46
N GLN A 891 -3.37 52.86 19.60
CA GLN A 891 -3.30 53.60 20.87
C GLN A 891 -4.68 54.06 21.36
N LEU A 892 -5.55 54.48 20.44
CA LEU A 892 -6.94 54.83 20.76
C LEU A 892 -7.72 53.60 21.24
N LEU A 893 -7.57 52.46 20.56
CA LEU A 893 -8.22 51.21 20.94
C LEU A 893 -7.74 50.69 22.30
N GLU A 894 -6.44 50.71 22.56
CA GLU A 894 -5.87 50.32 23.86
C GLU A 894 -6.43 51.20 25.01
N GLY A 895 -6.48 52.52 24.82
CA GLY A 895 -7.09 53.43 25.80
C GLY A 895 -8.60 53.20 25.99
N THR A 896 -9.30 52.84 24.92
CA THR A 896 -10.74 52.52 24.95
C THR A 896 -10.99 51.22 25.71
N GLN A 897 -10.17 50.19 25.50
CA GLN A 897 -10.23 48.91 26.20
C GLN A 897 -10.02 49.08 27.72
N GLN A 898 -8.99 49.83 28.14
CA GLN A 898 -8.74 50.08 29.56
C GLN A 898 -9.93 50.79 30.23
N ASN A 899 -10.56 51.74 29.53
CA ASN A 899 -11.73 52.43 30.05
C ASN A 899 -12.97 51.51 30.14
N LEU A 900 -13.14 50.57 29.20
CA LEU A 900 -14.20 49.56 29.24
C LEU A 900 -14.02 48.60 30.43
N GLU A 901 -12.80 48.14 30.70
CA GLU A 901 -12.48 47.27 31.83
C GLU A 901 -12.82 47.92 33.19
N LEU A 902 -12.61 49.23 33.31
CA LEU A 902 -13.01 49.97 34.51
C LEU A 902 -14.53 49.94 34.70
N CYS A 903 -15.32 50.16 33.65
CA CYS A 903 -16.77 50.09 33.71
C CYS A 903 -17.26 48.67 34.04
N GLU A 904 -16.64 47.64 33.48
CA GLU A 904 -16.95 46.23 33.79
C GLU A 904 -16.69 45.90 35.26
N LYS A 905 -15.55 46.33 35.80
CA LYS A 905 -15.18 46.11 37.20
C LYS A 905 -16.15 46.80 38.16
N SER A 906 -16.56 48.03 37.87
CA SER A 906 -17.57 48.75 38.65
C SER A 906 -18.92 48.01 38.64
N LEU A 907 -19.35 47.51 37.48
CA LEU A 907 -20.57 46.74 37.34
C LEU A 907 -20.53 45.40 38.10
N ALA A 908 -19.40 44.68 38.03
CA ALA A 908 -19.22 43.41 38.73
C ALA A 908 -19.31 43.58 40.26
N ASN A 909 -18.67 44.63 40.80
CA ASN A 909 -18.74 44.94 42.23
C ASN A 909 -20.17 45.28 42.67
N TYR A 910 -20.91 46.04 41.86
CA TYR A 910 -22.32 46.36 42.10
C TYR A 910 -23.19 45.09 42.17
N LEU A 911 -23.02 44.17 41.21
CA LEU A 911 -23.78 42.92 41.18
C LEU A 911 -23.44 41.99 42.36
N GLU A 912 -22.18 41.92 42.75
CA GLU A 912 -21.74 41.14 43.92
C GLU A 912 -22.36 41.68 45.22
N GLN A 913 -22.49 43.01 45.35
CA GLN A 913 -23.19 43.61 46.49
C GLN A 913 -24.67 43.18 46.52
N LYS A 914 -25.35 43.12 45.37
CA LYS A 914 -26.74 42.67 45.27
C LYS A 914 -26.88 41.18 45.61
N ARG A 915 -25.95 40.33 45.14
CA ARG A 915 -25.92 38.89 45.47
C ARG A 915 -25.76 38.62 46.96
N ARG A 916 -24.97 39.42 47.67
CA ARG A 916 -24.80 39.29 49.12
C ARG A 916 -26.05 39.61 49.92
N ILE A 917 -26.89 40.53 49.43
CA ILE A 917 -28.14 40.90 50.10
C ILE A 917 -29.19 39.80 49.93
N PHE A 918 -29.28 39.22 48.74
CA PHE A 918 -30.17 38.09 48.45
C PHE A 918 -29.39 36.92 47.83
N PRO A 919 -28.90 35.96 48.65
CA PRO A 919 -28.00 34.89 48.20
C PRO A 919 -28.54 34.00 47.08
N ARG A 920 -29.86 33.93 46.85
CA ARG A 920 -30.41 33.16 45.72
C ARG A 920 -29.97 33.71 44.36
N PHE A 921 -29.55 34.98 44.27
CA PHE A 921 -28.95 35.53 43.05
C PHE A 921 -27.61 34.90 42.65
N TYR A 922 -26.95 34.10 43.50
CA TYR A 922 -25.80 33.30 43.08
C TYR A 922 -26.18 32.18 42.11
N PHE A 923 -27.45 31.75 42.08
CA PHE A 923 -27.96 30.73 41.16
C PHE A 923 -28.53 31.30 39.85
N VAL A 924 -28.58 32.64 39.74
CA VAL A 924 -29.10 33.35 38.57
C VAL A 924 -27.95 33.86 37.71
N SER A 925 -28.08 33.75 36.38
CA SER A 925 -27.08 34.26 35.44
C SER A 925 -26.90 35.77 35.58
N THR A 926 -25.72 36.30 35.26
CA THR A 926 -25.46 37.74 35.35
C THR A 926 -26.42 38.56 34.46
N SER A 927 -26.77 38.05 33.27
CA SER A 927 -27.73 38.70 32.36
C SER A 927 -29.15 38.72 32.94
N ASP A 928 -29.63 37.61 33.49
CA ASP A 928 -30.96 37.54 34.12
C ASP A 928 -31.01 38.42 35.37
N LEU A 929 -29.94 38.44 36.16
CA LEU A 929 -29.83 39.30 37.34
C LEU A 929 -29.93 40.79 36.95
N LEU A 930 -29.29 41.19 35.86
CA LEU A 930 -29.39 42.55 35.35
C LEU A 930 -30.79 42.88 34.84
N ASP A 931 -31.46 41.94 34.17
CA ASP A 931 -32.84 42.12 33.75
C ASP A 931 -33.78 42.30 34.95
N ILE A 932 -33.64 41.45 35.98
CA ILE A 932 -34.38 41.53 37.25
C ILE A 932 -34.13 42.88 37.95
N LEU A 933 -32.87 43.34 38.03
CA LEU A 933 -32.53 44.61 38.66
C LEU A 933 -33.04 45.81 37.86
N SER A 934 -32.97 45.75 36.52
CA SER A 934 -33.45 46.83 35.63
C SER A 934 -34.96 47.00 35.68
N ASN A 935 -35.69 45.89 35.82
CA ASN A 935 -37.14 45.84 35.90
C ASN A 935 -37.65 45.68 37.34
N GLY A 936 -36.82 45.91 38.36
CA GLY A 936 -37.17 45.68 39.78
C GLY A 936 -38.34 46.53 40.30
N ASN A 937 -38.72 47.58 39.58
CA ASN A 937 -39.91 48.38 39.87
C ASN A 937 -41.21 47.82 39.28
N GLN A 938 -41.12 46.80 38.42
CA GLN A 938 -42.24 46.14 37.73
C GLN A 938 -42.28 44.65 38.12
N PRO A 939 -42.94 44.29 39.25
CA PRO A 939 -42.97 42.91 39.74
C PRO A 939 -43.49 41.88 38.71
N GLU A 940 -44.36 42.27 37.78
CA GLU A 940 -44.84 41.41 36.70
C GLU A 940 -43.71 40.88 35.80
N LYS A 941 -42.73 41.73 35.46
CA LYS A 941 -41.57 41.33 34.66
C LYS A 941 -40.60 40.47 35.45
N VAL A 942 -40.45 40.73 36.76
CA VAL A 942 -39.65 39.90 37.64
C VAL A 942 -40.31 38.53 37.86
N ASN A 943 -41.64 38.45 37.79
CA ASN A 943 -42.40 37.21 37.96
C ASN A 943 -42.00 36.13 36.95
N PHE A 944 -41.63 36.53 35.73
CA PHE A 944 -41.12 35.63 34.69
C PHE A 944 -39.84 34.88 35.11
N HIS A 945 -39.03 35.49 35.99
CA HIS A 945 -37.78 34.89 36.48
C HIS A 945 -37.95 34.05 37.74
N MET A 946 -39.16 33.96 38.31
CA MET A 946 -39.41 33.20 39.55
C MET A 946 -38.94 31.74 39.53
N PRO A 947 -39.09 30.96 38.44
CA PRO A 947 -38.62 29.57 38.41
C PRO A 947 -37.10 29.45 38.54
N LYS A 948 -36.37 30.50 38.16
CA LYS A 948 -34.90 30.57 38.28
C LYS A 948 -34.45 31.00 39.68
N ILE A 949 -35.30 31.72 40.42
CA ILE A 949 -34.98 32.27 41.74
C ILE A 949 -35.40 31.29 42.85
N ILE A 950 -36.61 30.74 42.77
CA ILE A 950 -37.18 29.83 43.76
C ILE A 950 -37.55 28.53 43.06
N ALA A 951 -36.93 27.43 43.51
CA ALA A 951 -37.21 26.11 42.97
C ALA A 951 -38.70 25.75 43.12
N ALA A 952 -39.26 25.09 42.11
CA ALA A 952 -40.65 24.59 42.07
C ALA A 952 -41.78 25.66 42.11
N VAL A 953 -41.45 26.95 42.08
CA VAL A 953 -42.42 28.06 41.92
C VAL A 953 -42.39 28.52 40.47
N ASP A 954 -43.53 28.52 39.78
CA ASP A 954 -43.63 29.03 38.41
C ASP A 954 -43.74 30.55 38.40
N HIS A 955 -44.78 31.06 39.04
CA HIS A 955 -45.06 32.48 39.16
C HIS A 955 -45.91 32.74 40.41
N LEU A 956 -45.91 33.98 40.87
CA LEU A 956 -46.80 34.46 41.91
C LEU A 956 -48.13 34.91 41.34
N ASP A 957 -49.20 34.66 42.08
CA ASP A 957 -50.52 35.23 41.83
C ASP A 957 -50.52 36.68 42.28
N LEU A 958 -50.37 37.59 41.32
CA LEU A 958 -50.31 39.03 41.56
C LEU A 958 -51.67 39.67 41.28
N GLU A 959 -52.27 40.26 42.31
CA GLU A 959 -53.42 41.15 42.16
C GLU A 959 -52.94 42.59 41.90
N PRO A 960 -53.49 43.28 40.88
CA PRO A 960 -53.10 44.65 40.56
C PRO A 960 -53.47 45.61 41.71
N GLY A 961 -52.63 46.62 41.92
CA GLY A 961 -52.85 47.64 42.95
C GLY A 961 -54.15 48.46 42.74
N ALA A 962 -54.64 49.10 43.81
CA ALA A 962 -55.88 49.87 43.80
C ALA A 962 -55.87 51.08 42.83
N THR A 963 -54.68 51.57 42.47
CA THR A 963 -54.44 52.58 41.44
C THR A 963 -53.37 52.09 40.46
N SER A 964 -53.30 52.66 39.24
CA SER A 964 -52.27 52.29 38.24
C SER A 964 -50.83 52.57 38.68
N THR A 965 -50.65 53.29 39.79
CA THR A 965 -49.36 53.61 40.42
C THR A 965 -49.05 52.73 41.63
N ASP A 966 -50.03 51.98 42.15
CA ASP A 966 -49.82 51.07 43.27
C ASP A 966 -49.23 49.75 42.78
N ARG A 967 -48.23 49.25 43.52
CA ARG A 967 -47.59 47.96 43.24
C ARG A 967 -48.53 46.79 43.55
N PRO A 968 -48.39 45.66 42.82
CA PRO A 968 -49.25 44.50 43.01
C PRO A 968 -49.07 43.83 44.39
N THR A 969 -50.12 43.14 44.81
CA THR A 969 -50.13 42.29 46.01
C THR A 969 -50.08 40.82 45.61
N ALA A 970 -49.18 40.05 46.20
CA ALA A 970 -49.10 38.61 46.00
C ALA A 970 -50.07 37.88 46.94
N THR A 971 -51.00 37.12 46.37
CA THR A 971 -52.03 36.36 47.10
C THR A 971 -51.70 34.88 47.25
N GLY A 972 -50.82 34.36 46.40
CA GLY A 972 -50.44 32.95 46.34
C GLY A 972 -49.36 32.73 45.29
N PHE A 973 -49.13 31.46 44.97
CA PHE A 973 -48.25 31.07 43.88
C PHE A 973 -48.70 29.75 43.24
N GLU A 974 -48.31 29.58 41.98
CA GLU A 974 -48.48 28.34 41.23
C GLU A 974 -47.15 27.59 41.10
N SER A 975 -47.21 26.25 41.19
CA SER A 975 -46.04 25.40 41.03
C SER A 975 -45.73 25.07 39.57
N CYS A 976 -44.44 25.14 39.21
CA CYS A 976 -43.95 24.63 37.92
C CYS A 976 -43.79 23.10 37.90
N VAL A 977 -43.97 22.41 39.05
CA VAL A 977 -43.84 20.95 39.19
C VAL A 977 -45.15 20.34 39.65
N GLY A 978 -45.89 19.74 38.70
CA GLY A 978 -47.11 18.96 39.01
C GLY A 978 -48.37 19.79 39.29
N VAL A 979 -48.33 21.09 38.94
CA VAL A 979 -49.44 22.07 38.97
C VAL A 979 -50.23 22.01 40.28
N GLU A 980 -49.76 22.76 41.27
CA GLU A 980 -50.47 23.02 42.51
C GLU A 980 -50.53 24.52 42.75
N HIS A 981 -51.67 25.00 43.25
CA HIS A 981 -51.85 26.39 43.64
C HIS A 981 -51.88 26.49 45.17
N ILE A 982 -51.05 27.36 45.73
CA ILE A 982 -50.93 27.54 47.18
C ILE A 982 -51.18 29.00 47.53
N GLN A 983 -52.21 29.22 48.35
CA GLN A 983 -52.56 30.54 48.84
C GLN A 983 -51.68 30.93 50.03
N PHE A 984 -51.27 32.20 50.09
CA PHE A 984 -50.53 32.71 51.24
C PHE A 984 -51.41 32.86 52.47
N HIS A 985 -50.85 32.56 53.65
CA HIS A 985 -51.54 32.71 54.93
C HIS A 985 -51.97 34.17 55.19
N LYS A 986 -51.14 35.14 54.77
CA LYS A 986 -51.54 36.55 54.64
C LYS A 986 -51.02 37.10 53.33
N ILE A 987 -51.81 37.96 52.70
CA ILE A 987 -51.44 38.65 51.45
C ILE A 987 -50.17 39.47 51.67
N LEU A 988 -49.26 39.44 50.70
CA LEU A 988 -47.98 40.17 50.75
C LEU A 988 -48.02 41.33 49.75
N LYS A 989 -47.67 42.54 50.21
CA LYS A 989 -47.53 43.70 49.32
C LYS A 989 -46.10 43.75 48.81
N VAL A 990 -45.91 43.76 47.48
CA VAL A 990 -44.58 43.72 46.86
C VAL A 990 -44.00 45.14 46.77
N GLU A 991 -43.41 45.62 47.86
CA GLU A 991 -42.87 46.98 48.00
C GLU A 991 -41.35 47.01 48.27
N GLY A 992 -40.69 48.10 47.88
CA GLY A 992 -39.26 48.28 48.09
C GLY A 992 -38.38 47.79 46.95
N ARG A 993 -37.08 47.60 47.21
CA ARG A 993 -36.13 47.11 46.19
C ARG A 993 -36.31 45.59 45.99
N VAL A 994 -35.95 45.11 44.81
CA VAL A 994 -36.17 43.71 44.39
C VAL A 994 -35.56 42.69 45.32
N GLU A 995 -34.36 42.96 45.83
CA GLU A 995 -33.68 42.08 46.79
C GLU A 995 -34.47 41.89 48.10
N PHE A 996 -35.21 42.91 48.56
CA PHE A 996 -35.92 42.85 49.84
C PHE A 996 -37.30 42.22 49.68
N TYR A 997 -38.06 42.61 48.66
CA TYR A 997 -39.38 42.00 48.48
C TYR A 997 -39.28 40.52 48.07
N LEU A 998 -38.20 40.09 47.39
CA LEU A 998 -37.97 38.67 47.09
C LEU A 998 -37.66 37.87 48.37
N GLN A 999 -36.95 38.48 49.33
CA GLN A 999 -36.77 37.88 50.65
C GLN A 999 -38.11 37.77 51.39
N ASP A 1000 -38.93 38.83 51.37
CA ASP A 1000 -40.27 38.81 51.99
C ASP A 1000 -41.18 37.73 51.36
N ILE A 1001 -41.10 37.53 50.04
CA ILE A 1001 -41.80 36.44 49.33
C ILE A 1001 -41.33 35.08 49.84
N GLN A 1002 -40.01 34.86 49.97
CA GLN A 1002 -39.47 33.60 50.47
C GLN A 1002 -39.92 33.31 51.91
N ASP A 1003 -39.88 34.32 52.78
CA ASP A 1003 -40.32 34.16 54.17
C ASP A 1003 -41.83 33.87 54.23
N ARG A 1004 -42.63 34.53 53.39
CA ARG A 1004 -44.08 34.29 53.29
C ARG A 1004 -44.42 32.90 52.77
N LEU A 1005 -43.65 32.36 51.83
CA LEU A 1005 -43.78 30.99 51.32
C LEU A 1005 -43.60 29.98 52.46
N ILE A 1006 -42.52 30.12 53.23
CA ILE A 1006 -42.19 29.26 54.37
C ILE A 1006 -43.28 29.34 55.46
N GLU A 1007 -43.70 30.55 55.83
CA GLU A 1007 -44.77 30.76 56.82
C GLU A 1007 -46.09 30.11 56.40
N SER A 1008 -46.45 30.25 55.13
CA SER A 1008 -47.70 29.70 54.59
C SER A 1008 -47.69 28.17 54.59
N LEU A 1009 -46.57 27.55 54.20
CA LEU A 1009 -46.43 26.09 54.26
C LEU A 1009 -46.44 25.56 55.70
N ARG A 1010 -45.84 26.29 56.66
CA ARG A 1010 -45.90 25.92 58.09
C ARG A 1010 -47.33 25.96 58.63
N ASP A 1011 -48.11 27.00 58.30
CA ASP A 1011 -49.52 27.10 58.70
C ASP A 1011 -50.39 26.01 58.06
N ILE A 1012 -50.17 25.72 56.77
CA ILE A 1012 -50.87 24.63 56.07
C ILE A 1012 -50.53 23.28 56.70
N LEU A 1013 -49.26 23.03 57.08
CA LEU A 1013 -48.85 21.81 57.77
C LEU A 1013 -49.59 21.65 59.10
N PHE A 1014 -49.60 22.69 59.93
CA PHE A 1014 -50.29 22.66 61.23
C PHE A 1014 -51.80 22.39 61.07
N LYS A 1015 -52.48 23.11 60.17
CA LYS A 1015 -53.90 22.88 59.86
C LYS A 1015 -54.15 21.45 59.34
N SER A 1016 -53.26 20.94 58.50
CA SER A 1016 -53.38 19.59 57.95
C SER A 1016 -53.18 18.50 59.01
N ILE A 1017 -52.29 18.69 60.00
CA ILE A 1017 -52.12 17.76 61.12
C ILE A 1017 -53.44 17.64 61.89
N VAL A 1018 -54.07 18.76 62.25
CA VAL A 1018 -55.35 18.78 62.97
C VAL A 1018 -56.49 18.18 62.14
N SER A 1019 -56.53 18.48 60.84
CA SER A 1019 -57.54 17.94 59.93
C SER A 1019 -57.41 16.42 59.74
N PHE A 1020 -56.19 15.88 59.73
CA PHE A 1020 -55.95 14.45 59.55
C PHE A 1020 -56.39 13.61 60.76
N GLU A 1021 -56.33 14.16 61.98
CA GLU A 1021 -56.84 13.47 63.18
C GLU A 1021 -58.37 13.34 63.20
N ASN A 1022 -59.06 14.29 62.58
CA ASN A 1022 -60.52 14.39 62.58
C ASN A 1022 -61.16 13.94 61.26
N LYS A 1023 -60.41 13.26 60.40
CA LYS A 1023 -60.85 12.93 59.03
C LYS A 1023 -61.93 11.84 59.00
N ASN A 1024 -62.94 12.04 58.16
CA ASN A 1024 -63.94 11.02 57.81
C ASN A 1024 -63.56 10.24 56.52
N SER A 1025 -62.70 10.79 55.66
CA SER A 1025 -62.22 10.16 54.42
C SER A 1025 -60.81 10.64 54.04
N VAL A 1026 -59.94 9.71 53.66
CA VAL A 1026 -58.56 9.98 53.20
C VAL A 1026 -58.57 10.65 51.81
N ALA A 1027 -59.50 10.26 50.94
CA ALA A 1027 -59.57 10.77 49.57
C ALA A 1027 -59.91 12.26 49.48
N GLU A 1028 -60.71 12.79 50.42
CA GLU A 1028 -61.09 14.21 50.46
C GLU A 1028 -59.93 15.07 50.96
N TRP A 1029 -59.21 14.60 51.97
CA TRP A 1029 -58.03 15.28 52.52
C TRP A 1029 -56.87 15.41 51.51
N LEU A 1030 -56.69 14.40 50.66
CA LEU A 1030 -55.65 14.40 49.61
C LEU A 1030 -55.89 15.47 48.54
N LYS A 1031 -57.16 15.82 48.25
CA LYS A 1031 -57.51 16.83 47.24
C LYS A 1031 -57.24 18.25 47.72
N THR A 1032 -57.48 18.53 49.00
CA THR A 1032 -57.39 19.89 49.56
C THR A 1032 -55.99 20.28 50.02
N THR A 1033 -55.07 19.31 50.12
CA THR A 1033 -53.75 19.51 50.72
C THR A 1033 -52.64 19.40 49.67
N PRO A 1034 -51.58 20.24 49.72
CA PRO A 1034 -50.43 20.10 48.84
C PRO A 1034 -49.68 18.78 49.05
N ASN A 1035 -49.08 18.22 47.99
CA ASN A 1035 -48.41 16.92 48.01
C ASN A 1035 -47.30 16.83 49.08
N GLN A 1036 -46.44 17.85 49.13
CA GLN A 1036 -45.35 17.91 50.10
C GLN A 1036 -45.85 17.84 51.55
N ILE A 1037 -46.96 18.50 51.85
CA ILE A 1037 -47.57 18.50 53.19
C ILE A 1037 -48.20 17.14 53.50
N ILE A 1038 -48.89 16.52 52.53
CA ILE A 1038 -49.46 15.17 52.67
C ILE A 1038 -48.39 14.17 53.10
N LEU A 1039 -47.24 14.19 52.42
CA LEU A 1039 -46.13 13.27 52.70
C LEU A 1039 -45.52 13.51 54.09
N THR A 1040 -45.32 14.77 54.47
CA THR A 1040 -44.79 15.14 55.79
C THR A 1040 -45.75 14.73 56.92
N VAL A 1041 -47.06 14.94 56.73
CA VAL A 1041 -48.08 14.48 57.69
C VAL A 1041 -48.09 12.96 57.79
N SER A 1042 -48.01 12.22 56.67
CA SER A 1042 -47.95 10.75 56.73
C SER A 1042 -46.75 10.25 57.55
N LEU A 1043 -45.55 10.80 57.32
CA LEU A 1043 -44.34 10.45 58.07
C LEU A 1043 -44.42 10.78 59.58
N LEU A 1044 -45.02 11.92 59.91
CA LEU A 1044 -45.25 12.33 61.30
C LEU A 1044 -46.21 11.36 62.00
N PHE A 1045 -47.33 11.02 61.36
CA PHE A 1045 -48.28 10.09 61.92
C PHE A 1045 -47.71 8.67 62.02
N PHE A 1046 -46.94 8.23 61.03
CA PHE A 1046 -46.21 6.97 61.09
C PHE A 1046 -45.28 6.92 62.31
N THR A 1047 -44.49 7.97 62.54
CA THR A 1047 -43.61 8.08 63.72
C THR A 1047 -44.42 7.97 65.02
N ARG A 1048 -45.53 8.73 65.11
CA ARG A 1048 -46.37 8.77 66.29
C ARG A 1048 -47.11 7.45 66.57
N GLU A 1049 -47.63 6.82 65.54
CA GLU A 1049 -48.32 5.52 65.62
C GLU A 1049 -47.33 4.43 66.03
N MET A 1050 -46.13 4.39 65.45
CA MET A 1050 -45.09 3.45 65.83
C MET A 1050 -44.66 3.62 67.29
N THR A 1051 -44.51 4.86 67.78
CA THR A 1051 -44.24 5.10 69.20
C THR A 1051 -45.35 4.56 70.10
N LYS A 1052 -46.62 4.65 69.72
CA LYS A 1052 -47.74 4.02 70.47
C LYS A 1052 -47.65 2.49 70.44
N VAL A 1053 -47.37 1.90 69.28
CA VAL A 1053 -47.21 0.45 69.13
C VAL A 1053 -46.09 -0.08 70.04
N PHE A 1054 -44.97 0.63 70.14
CA PHE A 1054 -43.89 0.26 71.06
C PHE A 1054 -44.28 0.37 72.55
N LEU A 1055 -45.15 1.33 72.91
CA LEU A 1055 -45.67 1.46 74.28
C LEU A 1055 -46.66 0.34 74.64
N ASP A 1056 -47.43 -0.13 73.67
CA ASP A 1056 -48.44 -1.19 73.85
C ASP A 1056 -47.84 -2.61 73.76
N LEU A 1057 -46.66 -2.76 73.16
CA LEU A 1057 -45.98 -4.04 72.95
C LEU A 1057 -45.75 -4.87 74.23
N PRO A 1058 -45.35 -4.28 75.38
CA PRO A 1058 -45.22 -5.01 76.64
C PRO A 1058 -46.54 -5.57 77.17
N THR A 1059 -47.67 -4.96 76.81
CA THR A 1059 -49.02 -5.39 77.22
C THR A 1059 -49.70 -6.32 76.21
N ASN A 1060 -49.35 -6.22 74.93
CA ASN A 1060 -49.89 -7.05 73.86
C ASN A 1060 -48.77 -7.37 72.86
N GLY A 1061 -48.23 -8.59 72.93
CA GLY A 1061 -47.08 -9.03 72.14
C GLY A 1061 -47.32 -9.08 70.62
N ASP A 1062 -48.58 -9.08 70.16
CA ASP A 1062 -48.92 -9.05 68.73
C ASP A 1062 -49.22 -7.63 68.21
N SER A 1063 -49.05 -6.57 69.02
CA SER A 1063 -49.35 -5.18 68.63
C SER A 1063 -48.64 -4.74 67.35
N MET A 1064 -47.37 -5.13 67.17
CA MET A 1064 -46.60 -4.78 65.97
C MET A 1064 -47.06 -5.54 64.71
N LYS A 1065 -47.50 -6.80 64.85
CA LYS A 1065 -48.07 -7.58 63.75
C LYS A 1065 -49.46 -7.05 63.35
N ASN A 1066 -50.27 -6.65 64.33
CA ASN A 1066 -51.57 -6.03 64.07
C ASN A 1066 -51.42 -4.70 63.33
N TYR A 1067 -50.41 -3.89 63.70
CA TYR A 1067 -50.11 -2.65 63.00
C TYR A 1067 -49.58 -2.89 61.58
N LEU A 1068 -48.78 -3.94 61.37
CA LEU A 1068 -48.36 -4.35 60.03
C LEU A 1068 -49.56 -4.68 59.14
N GLN A 1069 -50.51 -5.46 59.65
CA GLN A 1069 -51.74 -5.78 58.91
C GLN A 1069 -52.55 -4.51 58.60
N PHE A 1070 -52.71 -3.61 59.58
CA PHE A 1070 -53.38 -2.32 59.36
C PHE A 1070 -52.72 -1.49 58.24
N LYS A 1071 -51.38 -1.48 58.16
CA LYS A 1071 -50.65 -0.79 57.08
C LYS A 1071 -50.83 -1.47 55.73
N ILE A 1072 -50.88 -2.81 55.67
CA ILE A 1072 -51.17 -3.56 54.44
C ILE A 1072 -52.59 -3.24 53.94
N ASP A 1073 -53.57 -3.21 54.83
CA ASP A 1073 -54.96 -2.90 54.49
C ASP A 1073 -55.08 -1.45 53.99
N SER A 1074 -54.48 -0.49 54.70
CA SER A 1074 -54.45 0.93 54.31
C SER A 1074 -53.78 1.15 52.95
N LEU A 1075 -52.70 0.42 52.65
CA LEU A 1075 -52.02 0.48 51.35
C LEU A 1075 -52.92 -0.07 50.23
N THR A 1076 -53.68 -1.12 50.50
CA THR A 1076 -54.64 -1.71 49.56
C THR A 1076 -55.75 -0.72 49.22
N GLU A 1077 -56.27 0.00 50.23
CA GLU A 1077 -57.26 1.08 50.02
C GLU A 1077 -56.71 2.21 49.14
N LEU A 1078 -55.44 2.62 49.32
CA LEU A 1078 -54.80 3.62 48.46
C LEU A 1078 -54.61 3.12 47.02
N ILE A 1079 -54.27 1.85 46.83
CA ILE A 1079 -54.15 1.23 45.50
C ILE A 1079 -55.51 1.21 44.79
N ASP A 1080 -56.58 0.88 45.50
CA ASP A 1080 -57.93 0.93 44.94
C ASP A 1080 -58.38 2.36 44.63
N LEU A 1081 -57.96 3.35 45.42
CA LEU A 1081 -58.20 4.77 45.11
C LEU A 1081 -57.52 5.20 43.80
N VAL A 1082 -56.31 4.75 43.51
CA VAL A 1082 -55.62 5.05 42.22
C VAL A 1082 -56.37 4.49 41.01
N ARG A 1083 -57.12 3.40 41.20
CA ARG A 1083 -57.93 2.77 40.14
C ARG A 1083 -59.21 3.56 39.82
N THR A 1084 -59.59 4.52 40.66
CA THR A 1084 -60.71 5.43 40.40
C THR A 1084 -60.31 6.58 39.48
N ASP A 1085 -61.29 7.36 39.00
CA ASP A 1085 -61.01 8.51 38.14
C ASP A 1085 -60.45 9.69 38.96
N LEU A 1086 -59.17 10.00 38.76
CA LEU A 1086 -58.42 11.04 39.46
C LEU A 1086 -57.72 11.94 38.43
N SER A 1087 -57.61 13.23 38.76
CA SER A 1087 -56.80 14.17 37.97
C SER A 1087 -55.34 13.72 37.94
N LYS A 1088 -54.58 14.16 36.93
CA LYS A 1088 -53.15 13.80 36.82
C LYS A 1088 -52.35 14.26 38.05
N ALA A 1089 -52.66 15.44 38.60
CA ALA A 1089 -52.03 15.98 39.79
C ALA A 1089 -52.40 15.16 41.05
N ASP A 1090 -53.68 14.84 41.24
CA ASP A 1090 -54.13 14.04 42.39
C ASP A 1090 -53.60 12.61 42.32
N ARG A 1091 -53.57 11.99 41.13
CA ARG A 1091 -52.98 10.68 40.93
C ARG A 1091 -51.50 10.66 41.31
N MET A 1092 -50.75 11.73 41.00
CA MET A 1092 -49.36 11.85 41.43
C MET A 1092 -49.23 11.91 42.96
N LYS A 1093 -50.10 12.67 43.65
CA LYS A 1093 -50.15 12.70 45.12
C LYS A 1093 -50.35 11.30 45.71
N VAL A 1094 -51.34 10.56 45.20
CA VAL A 1094 -51.63 9.21 45.68
C VAL A 1094 -50.47 8.25 45.39
N MET A 1095 -49.85 8.34 44.22
CA MET A 1095 -48.67 7.52 43.88
C MET A 1095 -47.48 7.79 44.82
N CYS A 1096 -47.18 9.07 45.08
CA CYS A 1096 -46.11 9.46 46.01
C CYS A 1096 -46.40 8.98 47.44
N LEU A 1097 -47.66 9.02 47.87
CA LEU A 1097 -48.08 8.48 49.17
C LEU A 1097 -47.97 6.96 49.22
N ILE A 1098 -48.35 6.24 48.15
CA ILE A 1098 -48.17 4.78 48.05
C ILE A 1098 -46.70 4.40 48.15
N THR A 1099 -45.81 5.11 47.46
CA THR A 1099 -44.36 4.86 47.56
C THR A 1099 -43.85 5.02 48.99
N LEU A 1100 -44.33 6.04 49.69
CA LEU A 1100 -43.96 6.31 51.08
C LEU A 1100 -44.52 5.25 52.04
N ASP A 1101 -45.81 4.93 51.94
CA ASP A 1101 -46.49 3.97 52.82
C ASP A 1101 -46.01 2.54 52.58
N ALA A 1102 -45.63 2.18 51.35
CA ALA A 1102 -44.97 0.90 51.05
C ALA A 1102 -43.63 0.77 51.80
N HIS A 1103 -42.83 1.84 51.81
CA HIS A 1103 -41.58 1.88 52.58
C HIS A 1103 -41.86 1.82 54.09
N SER A 1104 -42.86 2.54 54.61
CA SER A 1104 -43.28 2.42 56.01
C SER A 1104 -43.69 0.99 56.38
N ARG A 1105 -44.45 0.28 55.53
CA ARG A 1105 -44.77 -1.15 55.70
C ARG A 1105 -43.50 -1.99 55.73
N ASP A 1106 -42.52 -1.74 54.87
CA ASP A 1106 -41.27 -2.48 54.84
C ASP A 1106 -40.46 -2.29 56.11
N ILE A 1107 -40.40 -1.06 56.65
CA ILE A 1107 -39.81 -0.78 57.96
C ILE A 1107 -40.51 -1.61 59.04
N VAL A 1108 -41.85 -1.60 59.10
CA VAL A 1108 -42.60 -2.36 60.10
C VAL A 1108 -42.36 -3.87 59.94
N THR A 1109 -42.36 -4.38 58.71
CA THR A 1109 -42.05 -5.78 58.40
C THR A 1109 -40.67 -6.16 58.93
N LYS A 1110 -39.68 -5.28 58.71
CA LYS A 1110 -38.32 -5.43 59.21
C LYS A 1110 -38.31 -5.48 60.74
N LEU A 1111 -38.97 -4.54 61.42
CA LEU A 1111 -39.05 -4.49 62.88
C LEU A 1111 -39.70 -5.75 63.48
N VAL A 1112 -40.76 -6.29 62.85
CA VAL A 1112 -41.38 -7.57 63.24
C VAL A 1112 -40.40 -8.73 63.07
N SER A 1113 -39.69 -8.79 61.95
CA SER A 1113 -38.76 -9.89 61.66
C SER A 1113 -37.55 -9.93 62.59
N PHE A 1114 -37.10 -8.76 63.07
CA PHE A 1114 -36.01 -8.64 64.04
C PHE A 1114 -36.49 -8.68 65.51
N GLU A 1115 -37.79 -8.91 65.75
CA GLU A 1115 -38.41 -8.96 67.08
C GLU A 1115 -38.06 -7.73 67.96
N VAL A 1116 -38.10 -6.54 67.37
CA VAL A 1116 -37.69 -5.31 68.04
C VAL A 1116 -38.72 -4.90 69.10
N ASP A 1117 -38.27 -4.79 70.35
CA ASP A 1117 -39.14 -4.53 71.51
C ASP A 1117 -39.01 -3.12 72.13
N ASN A 1118 -38.04 -2.32 71.66
CA ASN A 1118 -37.68 -1.04 72.26
C ASN A 1118 -37.60 0.11 71.24
N VAL A 1119 -38.17 1.28 71.57
CA VAL A 1119 -38.07 2.52 70.77
C VAL A 1119 -36.62 2.97 70.56
N ASN A 1120 -35.70 2.65 71.48
CA ASN A 1120 -34.30 3.01 71.37
C ASN A 1120 -33.47 2.02 70.52
N HIS A 1121 -34.10 1.00 69.94
CA HIS A 1121 -33.41 0.05 69.08
C HIS A 1121 -32.90 0.70 67.79
N PHE A 1122 -31.68 0.35 67.38
CA PHE A 1122 -31.00 0.96 66.24
C PHE A 1122 -31.81 0.87 64.93
N GLU A 1123 -32.48 -0.25 64.68
CA GLU A 1123 -33.30 -0.44 63.47
C GLU A 1123 -34.44 0.59 63.34
N TRP A 1124 -34.98 1.09 64.46
CA TRP A 1124 -35.97 2.18 64.44
C TRP A 1124 -35.30 3.56 64.46
N GLN A 1125 -34.25 3.73 65.26
CA GLN A 1125 -33.53 5.00 65.37
C GLN A 1125 -32.85 5.40 64.05
N SER A 1126 -32.44 4.44 63.23
CA SER A 1126 -31.84 4.68 61.90
C SER A 1126 -32.82 5.17 60.83
N GLN A 1127 -34.13 5.16 61.11
CA GLN A 1127 -35.16 5.67 60.20
C GLN A 1127 -35.36 7.19 60.36
N LEU A 1128 -35.77 7.86 59.27
CA LEU A 1128 -36.20 9.25 59.32
C LEU A 1128 -37.52 9.37 60.09
N ARG A 1129 -37.50 10.14 61.17
CA ARG A 1129 -38.65 10.35 62.06
C ARG A 1129 -39.04 11.82 62.05
N PHE A 1130 -40.33 12.07 62.00
CA PHE A 1130 -40.89 13.41 61.94
C PHE A 1130 -41.72 13.65 63.20
N GLU A 1131 -41.51 14.78 63.84
CA GLU A 1131 -42.22 15.17 65.05
C GLU A 1131 -42.68 16.62 64.93
N TRP A 1132 -43.93 16.88 65.32
CA TRP A 1132 -44.40 18.23 65.56
C TRP A 1132 -44.26 18.57 67.03
N ARG A 1133 -43.47 19.60 67.34
CA ARG A 1133 -43.25 20.05 68.71
C ARG A 1133 -44.13 21.24 69.03
N THR A 1134 -45.16 21.02 69.83
CA THR A 1134 -46.13 22.06 70.21
C THR A 1134 -45.49 23.23 70.96
N THR A 1135 -44.37 23.03 71.65
CA THR A 1135 -43.62 24.09 72.35
C THR A 1135 -42.97 25.08 71.40
N GLU A 1136 -42.51 24.63 70.24
CA GLU A 1136 -41.83 25.45 69.23
C GLU A 1136 -42.74 25.80 68.05
N ASN A 1137 -43.93 25.18 67.98
CA ASN A 1137 -44.89 25.29 66.88
C ASN A 1137 -44.24 25.01 65.52
N ASP A 1138 -43.36 24.00 65.48
CA ASP A 1138 -42.57 23.67 64.30
C ASP A 1138 -42.35 22.15 64.15
N CYS A 1139 -41.97 21.74 62.94
CA CYS A 1139 -41.69 20.35 62.61
C CYS A 1139 -40.18 20.05 62.67
N PHE A 1140 -39.85 18.94 63.32
CA PHE A 1140 -38.49 18.43 63.49
C PHE A 1140 -38.31 17.11 62.77
N ILE A 1141 -37.16 16.97 62.11
CA ILE A 1141 -36.69 15.73 61.49
C ILE A 1141 -35.61 15.15 62.39
N MET A 1142 -35.74 13.88 62.75
CA MET A 1142 -34.82 13.16 63.62
C MET A 1142 -34.35 11.87 62.97
N ILE A 1143 -33.06 11.59 63.04
CA ILE A 1143 -32.47 10.34 62.56
C ILE A 1143 -31.22 10.03 63.36
N VAL A 1144 -31.17 8.83 63.94
CA VAL A 1144 -30.19 8.43 64.96
C VAL A 1144 -30.14 9.50 66.06
N ASP A 1145 -29.04 10.23 66.18
CA ASP A 1145 -28.82 11.33 67.12
C ASP A 1145 -28.87 12.72 66.46
N ALA A 1146 -29.09 12.81 65.14
CA ALA A 1146 -29.20 14.06 64.41
C ALA A 1146 -30.63 14.59 64.43
N GLU A 1147 -30.76 15.91 64.62
CA GLU A 1147 -32.03 16.61 64.70
C GLU A 1147 -31.95 17.92 63.90
N PHE A 1148 -32.93 18.16 63.04
CA PHE A 1148 -33.02 19.35 62.20
C PHE A 1148 -34.45 19.91 62.21
N ARG A 1149 -34.57 21.24 62.08
CA ARG A 1149 -35.85 21.87 61.76
C ARG A 1149 -36.21 21.61 60.30
N TYR A 1150 -37.48 21.33 60.04
CA TYR A 1150 -37.97 21.19 58.68
C TYR A 1150 -37.84 22.54 57.95
N GLY A 1151 -37.27 22.54 56.74
CA GLY A 1151 -36.92 23.78 56.02
C GLY A 1151 -38.10 24.51 55.37
N PHE A 1152 -39.24 23.83 55.15
CA PHE A 1152 -40.41 24.36 54.43
C PHE A 1152 -40.09 24.97 53.05
N GLU A 1153 -39.02 24.53 52.40
CA GLU A 1153 -38.78 24.88 51.00
C GLU A 1153 -39.77 24.12 50.13
N TYR A 1154 -40.48 24.83 49.26
CA TYR A 1154 -41.46 24.19 48.39
C TYR A 1154 -40.78 23.38 47.29
N ILE A 1155 -41.16 22.12 47.13
CA ILE A 1155 -40.56 21.20 46.14
C ILE A 1155 -41.53 20.76 45.03
N GLY A 1156 -42.80 21.18 45.10
CA GLY A 1156 -43.82 20.82 44.11
C GLY A 1156 -44.39 19.40 44.23
N ASN A 1157 -45.31 19.09 43.31
CA ASN A 1157 -45.95 17.79 43.15
C ASN A 1157 -45.20 16.92 42.12
N GLY A 1158 -43.93 16.65 42.40
CA GLY A 1158 -43.07 15.82 41.57
C GLY A 1158 -43.22 14.32 41.81
N ALA A 1159 -42.79 13.51 40.83
CA ALA A 1159 -42.67 12.07 41.01
C ALA A 1159 -41.55 11.74 42.02
N ARG A 1160 -41.82 10.81 42.93
CA ARG A 1160 -40.87 10.38 43.96
C ARG A 1160 -40.23 9.06 43.58
N LEU A 1161 -38.91 8.95 43.79
CA LEU A 1161 -38.18 7.70 43.62
C LEU A 1161 -38.52 6.72 44.76
N VAL A 1162 -38.49 5.42 44.45
CA VAL A 1162 -38.72 4.36 45.43
C VAL A 1162 -37.56 4.34 46.43
N ILE A 1163 -37.88 4.36 47.71
CA ILE A 1163 -36.88 4.34 48.79
C ILE A 1163 -36.34 2.92 48.92
N THR A 1164 -35.02 2.77 48.78
CA THR A 1164 -34.31 1.50 48.90
C THR A 1164 -33.44 1.46 50.17
N PRO A 1165 -33.00 0.27 50.63
CA PRO A 1165 -32.06 0.17 51.75
C PRO A 1165 -30.75 0.96 51.54
N LEU A 1166 -30.34 1.19 50.29
CA LEU A 1166 -29.20 2.06 49.98
C LEU A 1166 -29.52 3.53 50.24
N THR A 1167 -30.74 3.96 49.89
CA THR A 1167 -31.24 5.31 50.16
C THR A 1167 -31.27 5.60 51.67
N ASP A 1168 -31.71 4.62 52.48
CA ASP A 1168 -31.72 4.76 53.94
C ASP A 1168 -30.31 4.98 54.52
N ARG A 1169 -29.31 4.26 53.99
CA ARG A 1169 -27.90 4.47 54.38
C ARG A 1169 -27.44 5.88 54.01
N ILE A 1170 -27.80 6.36 52.82
CA ILE A 1170 -27.48 7.71 52.37
C ILE A 1170 -28.13 8.75 53.29
N TYR A 1171 -29.39 8.57 53.71
CA TYR A 1171 -30.04 9.47 54.67
C TYR A 1171 -29.27 9.54 55.98
N VAL A 1172 -28.87 8.41 56.57
CA VAL A 1172 -28.06 8.40 57.79
C VAL A 1172 -26.73 9.12 57.55
N THR A 1173 -25.97 8.78 56.51
CA THR A 1173 -24.64 9.38 56.26
C THR A 1173 -24.73 10.88 55.99
N ALA A 1174 -25.66 11.32 55.15
CA ALA A 1174 -25.81 12.72 54.76
C ALA A 1174 -26.26 13.59 55.95
N THR A 1175 -27.21 13.10 56.75
CA THR A 1175 -27.70 13.83 57.94
C THR A 1175 -26.64 13.90 59.04
N GLN A 1176 -25.84 12.84 59.22
CA GLN A 1176 -24.72 12.86 60.16
C GLN A 1176 -23.60 13.80 59.71
N ALA A 1177 -23.25 13.80 58.42
CA ALA A 1177 -22.29 14.75 57.86
C ALA A 1177 -22.78 16.20 58.02
N LEU A 1178 -24.07 16.44 57.75
CA LEU A 1178 -24.70 17.75 57.93
C LEU A 1178 -24.66 18.22 59.38
N LYS A 1179 -24.94 17.33 60.34
CA LYS A 1179 -24.82 17.63 61.79
C LYS A 1179 -23.38 18.06 62.15
N LEU A 1180 -22.38 17.46 61.52
CA LEU A 1180 -20.96 17.80 61.70
C LEU A 1180 -20.51 19.02 60.89
N CYS A 1181 -21.41 19.69 60.16
CA CYS A 1181 -21.08 20.77 59.22
C CYS A 1181 -20.04 20.35 58.16
N MET A 1182 -20.05 19.08 57.76
CA MET A 1182 -19.19 18.52 56.72
C MET A 1182 -20.00 18.15 55.48
N GLY A 1183 -19.35 18.17 54.31
CA GLY A 1183 -19.95 17.66 53.07
C GLY A 1183 -20.03 16.14 53.05
N CYS A 1184 -20.99 15.59 52.30
CA CYS A 1184 -21.07 14.18 51.97
C CYS A 1184 -20.78 13.99 50.48
N ALA A 1185 -19.83 13.13 50.14
CA ALA A 1185 -19.52 12.76 48.76
C ALA A 1185 -19.88 11.27 48.54
N PRO A 1186 -21.15 10.95 48.19
CA PRO A 1186 -21.51 9.58 47.87
C PRO A 1186 -20.77 9.14 46.60
N ALA A 1187 -19.96 8.08 46.71
CA ALA A 1187 -19.17 7.55 45.61
C ALA A 1187 -19.89 6.36 44.95
N GLY A 1188 -20.11 6.45 43.64
CA GLY A 1188 -20.73 5.42 42.81
C GLY A 1188 -20.64 5.74 41.33
N PRO A 1189 -21.03 4.81 40.44
CA PRO A 1189 -21.15 5.08 39.01
C PRO A 1189 -22.09 6.26 38.72
N ALA A 1190 -21.81 7.03 37.68
CA ALA A 1190 -22.71 8.12 37.28
C ALA A 1190 -24.10 7.57 36.91
N GLY A 1191 -25.14 8.07 37.59
CA GLY A 1191 -26.54 7.68 37.34
C GLY A 1191 -27.11 6.58 38.26
N THR A 1192 -26.40 6.14 39.30
CA THR A 1192 -26.88 5.13 40.28
C THR A 1192 -27.26 5.71 41.63
#